data_AF-A0AAU9RJ86-F1
#
_entry.id   AF-A0AAU9RJ86-F1
#
_cell.length_a   1.000
_cell.length_b   1.000
_cell.length_c   1.000
_cell.angle_alpha   90.00
_cell.angle_beta   90.00
_cell.angle_gamma   90.00
#
_symmetry.space_group_name_H-M   'P 1'
#
loop_
_entity.id
_entity.type
_entity.pdbx_description
1 polymer ?
#
loop_
_entity_poly.entity_id
_entity_poly.type
_entity_poly.pdbx_seq_one_letter_code
_entity_poly.pdbx_strand_id
1 'polypeptide(L)'
;MAFSRSWSWQYPSTSYKVQQTVFSTPEDRPGPRCGHTLTTVLQSLILFGGSSAVKCDASGITLEGLTNSVHCYTLFTRRWTRVYPDGLPPSPRACHAATSSGPNMVAILGGIGTSGACTDDLYILNMTSNRFMWQRVTVQGATPGPRYGHFMGLANHRLVVSGGKNGHENLTDKWALDTIRKPNVWERLNPSVNLPSAIMNVSAGMYTLSASASVSNRIYIYGGVKEGVLLEDLLVSIDGIYMPSSSGPASPSLMRSSSESSLNSFAEVAANLPTVEAAFYDSATEAPAPPQQEAVARSDLDDLVREPSLDWLLGPELTRSQESTQDLVKRVISTLLRPNSWEAPASRKFFLSSSEVIDLCSAAEDIIKEEPSLLQLNAPIKIFGDIHGQFGDLMRLFYEYGSPSTNEGDISYIDYLFLGDYVDRGKHSLEIEYPKNIHLLRGNHESRTTNKMYGFKAECMERMGDSEGKKARKKINILFNHLPLAALIEKKILCMHGGIGEHVKTLEDIANIRRPVYPDSISASRVVKDLLWSDPTENDSVLGIRANTRGKGVVSFGPDVVKDFCERNKVDMIIRAHQCVLDGFERFAQGQLITVFSAPYYCGKINNAGAILVIGRDLMVVPKLIHPLPPPISPSENSLDNAWVELESERPPTPVRGQRNTAFEEGSTS
;
A
#
# COMPACT_ATOMS: atom_id res chain seq x y z
N MET A 1 17.53 8.02 35.92
CA MET A 1 17.74 6.65 35.39
C MET A 1 18.03 6.76 33.91
N ALA A 2 19.29 6.58 33.51
CA ALA A 2 19.68 6.53 32.10
C ALA A 2 19.24 5.20 31.51
N PHE A 3 18.34 5.21 30.51
CA PHE A 3 18.06 4.03 29.71
C PHE A 3 19.21 3.82 28.72
N SER A 4 20.18 2.98 29.08
CA SER A 4 21.08 2.39 28.08
C SER A 4 20.27 1.39 27.25
N ARG A 5 19.72 1.82 26.11
CA ARG A 5 19.19 0.88 25.11
C ARG A 5 20.38 0.20 24.44
N SER A 6 20.58 -1.08 24.72
CA SER A 6 21.44 -1.94 23.91
C SER A 6 20.80 -2.06 22.54
N TRP A 7 21.51 -1.63 21.50
CA TRP A 7 21.11 -1.87 20.11
C TRP A 7 21.36 -3.34 19.81
N SER A 8 20.30 -4.12 19.60
CA SER A 8 20.41 -5.49 19.09
C SER A 8 20.79 -5.42 17.61
N TRP A 9 22.02 -5.82 17.29
CA TRP A 9 22.47 -5.96 15.91
C TRP A 9 21.59 -6.98 15.18
N GLN A 10 21.05 -6.59 14.03
CA GLN A 10 20.38 -7.49 13.11
C GLN A 10 21.42 -8.47 12.54
N TYR A 11 21.14 -9.77 12.66
CA TYR A 11 22.03 -10.78 12.09
C TYR A 11 21.74 -10.93 10.58
N PRO A 12 22.77 -10.93 9.71
CA PRO A 12 22.59 -11.27 8.31
C PRO A 12 22.02 -12.68 8.17
N SER A 13 21.20 -12.91 7.14
CA SER A 13 20.59 -14.21 6.86
C SER A 13 21.67 -15.30 6.78
N THR A 14 21.43 -16.43 7.44
CA THR A 14 22.41 -17.52 7.56
C THR A 14 22.52 -18.36 6.29
N SER A 15 21.63 -18.18 5.32
CA SER A 15 21.61 -18.95 4.08
C SER A 15 21.15 -18.11 2.88
N TYR A 16 21.79 -18.37 1.72
CA TYR A 16 21.52 -17.71 0.44
C TYR A 16 21.22 -18.75 -0.64
N LYS A 17 20.34 -18.41 -1.58
CA LYS A 17 20.08 -19.22 -2.78
C LYS A 17 20.38 -18.45 -4.05
N VAL A 18 20.79 -19.16 -5.09
CA VAL A 18 20.93 -18.61 -6.44
C VAL A 18 19.54 -18.32 -7.00
N GLN A 19 19.32 -17.09 -7.48
CA GLN A 19 18.08 -16.66 -8.11
C GLN A 19 18.12 -16.97 -9.60
N GLN A 20 17.14 -17.73 -10.10
CA GLN A 20 16.97 -17.92 -11.53
C GLN A 20 16.52 -16.59 -12.17
N THR A 21 17.19 -16.19 -13.26
CA THR A 21 16.96 -14.92 -13.96
C THR A 21 16.61 -15.14 -15.43
N VAL A 22 15.81 -14.23 -15.98
CA VAL A 22 15.35 -14.20 -17.38
C VAL A 22 16.02 -13.01 -18.09
N PHE A 23 16.26 -13.12 -19.39
CA PHE A 23 16.82 -12.06 -20.23
C PHE A 23 16.41 -12.35 -21.68
N SER A 24 16.20 -11.31 -22.48
CA SER A 24 15.70 -11.45 -23.86
C SER A 24 16.85 -11.61 -24.86
N THR A 25 17.96 -10.95 -24.58
CA THR A 25 19.17 -10.97 -25.40
C THR A 25 20.40 -11.26 -24.54
N PRO A 26 21.51 -11.77 -25.11
CA PRO A 26 22.75 -11.96 -24.36
C PRO A 26 23.27 -10.66 -23.71
N GLU A 27 23.05 -9.51 -24.34
CA GLU A 27 23.49 -8.19 -23.85
C GLU A 27 22.71 -7.74 -22.61
N ASP A 28 21.49 -8.24 -22.41
CA ASP A 28 20.70 -7.96 -21.21
C ASP A 28 21.37 -8.50 -19.95
N ARG A 29 22.15 -9.59 -20.07
CA ARG A 29 22.90 -10.15 -18.95
C ARG A 29 24.06 -9.22 -18.57
N PRO A 30 24.21 -8.86 -17.29
CA PRO A 30 25.38 -8.13 -16.85
C PRO A 30 26.67 -8.96 -16.96
N GLY A 31 26.58 -10.29 -16.87
CA GLY A 31 27.74 -11.18 -16.88
C GLY A 31 28.66 -11.02 -15.66
N PRO A 32 29.74 -11.80 -15.57
CA PRO A 32 30.64 -11.80 -14.42
C PRO A 32 31.31 -10.44 -14.24
N ARG A 33 31.20 -9.87 -13.04
CA ARG A 33 31.80 -8.56 -12.73
C ARG A 33 31.98 -8.31 -11.25
N CYS A 34 32.88 -7.38 -10.92
CA CYS A 34 33.15 -6.94 -9.55
C CYS A 34 33.35 -5.42 -9.48
N GLY A 35 33.26 -4.84 -8.29
CA GLY A 35 33.41 -3.39 -8.08
C GLY A 35 32.33 -2.55 -8.77
N HIS A 36 31.19 -3.15 -9.11
CA HIS A 36 29.99 -2.45 -9.59
C HIS A 36 29.16 -1.97 -8.40
N THR A 37 28.14 -1.17 -8.66
CA THR A 37 27.10 -0.87 -7.66
C THR A 37 25.78 -1.54 -8.04
N LEU A 38 24.98 -1.86 -7.03
CA LEU A 38 23.63 -2.40 -7.16
C LEU A 38 22.73 -1.54 -6.26
N THR A 39 21.85 -0.74 -6.86
CA THR A 39 21.01 0.21 -6.13
C THR A 39 19.54 -0.16 -6.28
N THR A 40 18.83 -0.29 -5.16
CA THR A 40 17.38 -0.48 -5.17
C THR A 40 16.68 0.83 -5.51
N VAL A 41 15.82 0.81 -6.53
CA VAL A 41 14.92 1.90 -6.89
C VAL A 41 13.55 1.29 -7.15
N LEU A 42 12.56 1.60 -6.29
CA LEU A 42 11.24 0.97 -6.29
C LEU A 42 11.34 -0.58 -6.31
N GLN A 43 10.89 -1.22 -7.41
CA GLN A 43 10.92 -2.67 -7.62
C GLN A 43 12.02 -3.13 -8.58
N SER A 44 13.03 -2.29 -8.82
CA SER A 44 14.13 -2.59 -9.71
C SER A 44 15.47 -2.50 -9.00
N LEU A 45 16.37 -3.41 -9.35
CA LEU A 45 17.78 -3.27 -8.99
C LEU A 45 18.52 -2.68 -10.18
N ILE A 46 19.16 -1.53 -9.95
CA ILE A 46 19.97 -0.87 -10.96
C ILE A 46 21.42 -1.25 -10.71
N LEU A 47 21.97 -2.02 -11.64
CA LEU A 47 23.38 -2.34 -11.69
C LEU A 47 24.08 -1.33 -12.59
N PHE A 48 25.14 -0.70 -12.08
CA PHE A 48 25.98 0.20 -12.87
C PHE A 48 27.46 -0.14 -12.74
N GLY A 49 28.14 -0.14 -13.88
CA GLY A 49 29.60 -0.19 -13.98
C GLY A 49 30.23 -1.49 -13.50
N GLY A 50 31.46 -1.39 -13.01
CA GLY A 50 32.29 -2.50 -12.55
C GLY A 50 33.37 -2.92 -13.54
N SER A 51 34.04 -4.03 -13.20
CA SER A 51 35.12 -4.67 -13.95
C SER A 51 34.68 -6.05 -14.38
N SER A 52 34.74 -6.36 -15.69
CA SER A 52 34.37 -7.68 -16.23
C SER A 52 35.54 -8.67 -16.27
N ALA A 53 36.76 -8.21 -15.99
CA ALA A 53 37.94 -9.04 -15.86
C ALA A 53 38.77 -8.56 -14.68
N VAL A 54 39.53 -9.48 -14.09
CA VAL A 54 40.44 -9.21 -12.98
C VAL A 54 41.72 -9.99 -13.20
N LYS A 55 42.86 -9.33 -13.02
CA LYS A 55 44.17 -9.95 -13.02
C LYS A 55 44.73 -9.95 -11.62
N CYS A 56 45.04 -11.13 -11.09
CA CYS A 56 45.69 -11.30 -9.79
C CYS A 56 47.16 -11.64 -10.00
N ASP A 57 48.05 -10.86 -9.40
CA ASP A 57 49.48 -11.17 -9.33
C ASP A 57 50.02 -10.91 -7.92
N ALA A 58 51.33 -11.07 -7.73
CA ALA A 58 52.00 -10.87 -6.44
C ALA A 58 51.90 -9.43 -5.91
N SER A 59 51.52 -8.46 -6.75
CA SER A 59 51.37 -7.04 -6.40
C SER A 59 49.93 -6.63 -6.03
N GLY A 60 48.95 -7.50 -6.30
CA GLY A 60 47.55 -7.29 -5.90
C GLY A 60 46.54 -7.66 -6.99
N ILE A 61 45.36 -7.02 -6.90
CA ILE A 61 44.23 -7.23 -7.81
C ILE A 61 44.15 -6.04 -8.77
N THR A 62 44.32 -6.28 -10.07
CA THR A 62 44.14 -5.29 -11.14
C THR A 62 42.80 -5.50 -11.83
N LEU A 63 42.04 -4.41 -12.01
CA LEU A 63 40.72 -4.42 -12.66
C LEU A 63 40.87 -4.18 -14.17
N GLU A 64 40.33 -5.09 -14.99
CA GLU A 64 40.34 -5.00 -16.45
C GLU A 64 38.90 -5.09 -17.01
N GLY A 65 38.67 -4.55 -18.21
CA GLY A 65 37.32 -4.55 -18.80
C GLY A 65 36.33 -3.70 -18.02
N LEU A 66 36.76 -2.49 -17.60
CA LEU A 66 35.86 -1.55 -16.95
C LEU A 66 34.71 -1.16 -17.87
N THR A 67 33.51 -1.07 -17.31
CA THR A 67 32.28 -0.77 -18.05
C THR A 67 31.52 0.38 -17.42
N ASN A 68 30.68 1.07 -18.20
CA ASN A 68 29.64 2.01 -17.74
C ASN A 68 28.24 1.46 -18.06
N SER A 69 28.14 0.15 -18.19
CA SER A 69 26.89 -0.53 -18.49
C SER A 69 25.88 -0.36 -17.34
N VAL A 70 24.68 0.13 -17.67
CA VAL A 70 23.49 0.09 -16.83
C VAL A 70 22.64 -1.14 -17.15
N HIS A 71 22.40 -1.98 -16.17
CA HIS A 71 21.44 -3.07 -16.27
C HIS A 71 20.35 -2.87 -15.23
N CYS A 72 19.11 -3.10 -15.63
CA CYS A 72 17.96 -3.07 -14.74
C CYS A 72 17.47 -4.50 -14.52
N TYR A 73 17.44 -4.93 -13.27
CA TYR A 73 16.76 -6.15 -12.88
C TYR A 73 15.37 -5.81 -12.35
N THR A 74 14.35 -6.18 -13.10
CA THR A 74 12.95 -6.02 -12.66
C THR A 74 12.57 -7.21 -11.79
N LEU A 75 12.27 -6.96 -10.51
CA LEU A 75 12.04 -8.00 -9.50
C LEU A 75 10.87 -8.92 -9.87
N PHE A 76 9.81 -8.36 -10.45
CA PHE A 76 8.63 -9.12 -10.87
C PHE A 76 8.89 -10.12 -11.98
N THR A 77 9.39 -9.63 -13.11
CA THR A 77 9.66 -10.46 -14.28
C THR A 77 10.93 -11.29 -14.09
N ARG A 78 11.63 -11.10 -12.96
CA ARG A 78 12.97 -11.65 -12.66
C ARG A 78 13.92 -11.45 -13.84
N ARG A 79 13.76 -10.32 -14.52
CA ARG A 79 14.34 -10.09 -15.84
C ARG A 79 15.46 -9.07 -15.74
N TRP A 80 16.61 -9.43 -16.27
CA TRP A 80 17.65 -8.46 -16.60
C TRP A 80 17.33 -7.81 -17.95
N THR A 81 17.51 -6.50 -18.01
CA THR A 81 17.41 -5.72 -19.24
C THR A 81 18.59 -4.77 -19.32
N ARG A 82 19.25 -4.74 -20.47
CA ARG A 82 20.27 -3.77 -20.80
C ARG A 82 19.59 -2.43 -21.02
N VAL A 83 19.98 -1.43 -20.25
CA VAL A 83 19.45 -0.08 -20.40
C VAL A 83 20.46 0.79 -21.14
N TYR A 84 19.94 1.61 -22.05
CA TYR A 84 20.68 2.61 -22.81
C TYR A 84 20.13 4.00 -22.47
N PRO A 85 20.57 4.62 -21.35
CA PRO A 85 20.05 5.92 -20.95
C PRO A 85 20.45 7.02 -21.94
N ASP A 86 19.55 7.96 -22.16
CA ASP A 86 19.80 9.20 -22.87
C ASP A 86 20.79 10.10 -22.10
N GLY A 87 21.41 11.06 -22.78
CA GLY A 87 22.39 11.98 -22.17
C GLY A 87 23.82 11.43 -22.11
N LEU A 88 24.75 12.24 -21.59
CA LEU A 88 26.17 11.85 -21.52
C LEU A 88 26.40 10.95 -20.29
N PRO A 89 26.77 9.66 -20.47
CA PRO A 89 26.98 8.75 -19.36
C PRO A 89 28.29 9.06 -18.62
N PRO A 90 28.44 8.58 -17.36
CA PRO A 90 29.74 8.53 -16.73
C PRO A 90 30.70 7.62 -17.53
N SER A 91 31.99 7.90 -17.42
CA SER A 91 33.03 7.03 -18.00
C SER A 91 32.99 5.61 -17.41
N PRO A 92 33.45 4.58 -18.15
CA PRO A 92 33.62 3.23 -17.61
C PRO A 92 34.44 3.23 -16.32
N ARG A 93 33.92 2.58 -15.27
CA ARG A 93 34.48 2.69 -13.91
C ARG A 93 34.07 1.56 -12.98
N ALA A 94 34.90 1.33 -11.95
CA ALA A 94 34.61 0.44 -10.83
C ALA A 94 34.84 1.14 -9.48
N CYS A 95 34.45 0.49 -8.39
CA CYS A 95 34.61 0.94 -7.00
C CYS A 95 34.07 2.36 -6.75
N HIS A 96 33.04 2.77 -7.50
CA HIS A 96 32.28 3.99 -7.26
C HIS A 96 31.22 3.74 -6.17
N ALA A 97 30.65 4.82 -5.64
CA ALA A 97 29.51 4.71 -4.73
C ALA A 97 28.22 5.09 -5.45
N ALA A 98 27.12 4.45 -5.11
CA ALA A 98 25.79 4.78 -5.61
C ALA A 98 24.74 4.70 -4.50
N THR A 99 23.73 5.55 -4.56
CA THR A 99 22.60 5.55 -3.61
C THR A 99 21.33 6.04 -4.29
N SER A 100 20.17 5.59 -3.80
CA SER A 100 18.89 6.10 -4.29
C SER A 100 18.67 7.53 -3.82
N SER A 101 18.26 8.42 -4.74
CA SER A 101 18.03 9.84 -4.50
C SER A 101 16.57 10.21 -4.78
N GLY A 102 15.62 9.43 -4.27
CA GLY A 102 14.19 9.53 -4.53
C GLY A 102 13.62 8.28 -5.20
N PRO A 103 12.33 8.29 -5.59
CA PRO A 103 11.66 7.11 -6.11
C PRO A 103 12.17 6.67 -7.49
N ASN A 104 12.72 7.56 -8.30
CA ASN A 104 13.11 7.26 -9.69
C ASN A 104 14.54 7.73 -10.02
N MET A 105 15.43 7.84 -9.03
CA MET A 105 16.76 8.42 -9.24
C MET A 105 17.85 7.66 -8.52
N VAL A 106 18.97 7.43 -9.21
CA VAL A 106 20.22 6.92 -8.62
C VAL A 106 21.28 8.01 -8.70
N ALA A 107 21.86 8.36 -7.56
CA ALA A 107 23.05 9.20 -7.51
C ALA A 107 24.30 8.32 -7.53
N ILE A 108 25.30 8.69 -8.32
CA ILE A 108 26.56 7.96 -8.50
C ILE A 108 27.73 8.93 -8.38
N LEU A 109 28.70 8.58 -7.55
CA LEU A 109 29.87 9.41 -7.28
C LEU A 109 31.18 8.63 -7.42
N GLY A 110 32.13 9.26 -8.10
CA GLY A 110 33.53 8.85 -8.16
C GLY A 110 33.76 7.45 -8.76
N GLY A 111 34.77 6.76 -8.27
CA GLY A 111 35.26 5.48 -8.79
C GLY A 111 36.57 5.58 -9.57
N ILE A 112 37.13 4.43 -9.92
CA ILE A 112 38.37 4.29 -10.69
C ILE A 112 38.05 3.99 -12.16
N GLY A 113 38.63 4.77 -13.07
CA GLY A 113 38.47 4.62 -14.52
C GLY A 113 39.56 3.76 -15.17
N THR A 114 39.48 3.61 -16.49
CA THR A 114 40.39 2.76 -17.31
C THR A 114 41.85 3.17 -17.27
N SER A 115 42.15 4.44 -17.01
CA SER A 115 43.52 4.93 -16.83
C SER A 115 44.09 4.67 -15.43
N GLY A 116 43.31 4.07 -14.52
CA GLY A 116 43.64 3.96 -13.10
C GLY A 116 43.41 5.25 -12.31
N ALA A 117 43.05 6.36 -12.98
CA ALA A 117 42.70 7.61 -12.31
C ALA A 117 41.33 7.49 -11.62
N CYS A 118 41.23 8.02 -10.40
CA CYS A 118 39.96 8.17 -9.72
C CYS A 118 39.24 9.45 -10.17
N THR A 119 37.92 9.49 -9.94
CA THR A 119 37.02 10.57 -10.36
C THR A 119 36.26 11.15 -9.16
N ASP A 120 35.78 12.38 -9.28
CA ASP A 120 35.00 13.10 -8.27
C ASP A 120 33.64 13.62 -8.79
N ASP A 121 33.26 13.16 -9.98
CA ASP A 121 32.06 13.57 -10.69
C ASP A 121 30.80 12.92 -10.08
N LEU A 122 29.77 13.75 -9.88
CA LEU A 122 28.45 13.33 -9.41
C LEU A 122 27.48 13.25 -10.59
N TYR A 123 26.86 12.09 -10.77
CA TYR A 123 25.84 11.85 -11.79
C TYR A 123 24.53 11.42 -11.15
N ILE A 124 23.42 11.84 -11.76
CA ILE A 124 22.09 11.32 -11.49
C ILE A 124 21.64 10.52 -12.71
N LEU A 125 21.20 9.28 -12.48
CA LEU A 125 20.39 8.52 -13.44
C LEU A 125 18.92 8.72 -13.09
N ASN A 126 18.20 9.49 -13.90
CA ASN A 126 16.77 9.66 -13.79
C ASN A 126 16.04 8.54 -14.54
N MET A 127 15.03 7.95 -13.92
CA MET A 127 14.24 6.83 -14.41
C MET A 127 12.76 7.17 -14.58
N THR A 128 12.39 8.46 -14.60
CA THR A 128 10.99 8.91 -14.68
C THR A 128 10.45 8.76 -16.12
N SER A 129 9.17 8.39 -16.26
CA SER A 129 8.43 8.33 -17.54
C SER A 129 8.97 7.32 -18.57
N ASN A 130 9.39 6.13 -18.12
CA ASN A 130 9.90 5.03 -18.97
C ASN A 130 11.14 5.38 -19.81
N ARG A 131 11.83 6.48 -19.52
CA ARG A 131 13.11 6.82 -20.15
C ARG A 131 14.18 7.00 -19.08
N PHE A 132 15.32 6.38 -19.31
CA PHE A 132 16.48 6.55 -18.46
C PHE A 132 17.30 7.70 -19.02
N MET A 133 17.74 8.63 -18.16
CA MET A 133 18.52 9.78 -18.58
C MET A 133 19.64 10.07 -17.60
N TRP A 134 20.86 10.21 -18.11
CA TRP A 134 22.01 10.69 -17.38
C TRP A 134 22.02 12.20 -17.28
N GLN A 135 22.26 12.70 -16.08
CA GLN A 135 22.51 14.09 -15.81
C GLN A 135 23.76 14.23 -14.94
N ARG A 136 24.77 14.93 -15.46
CA ARG A 136 25.92 15.33 -14.65
C ARG A 136 25.51 16.48 -13.74
N VAL A 137 25.75 16.34 -12.43
CA VAL A 137 25.49 17.40 -11.46
C VAL A 137 26.63 18.39 -11.48
N THR A 138 26.33 19.64 -11.81
CA THR A 138 27.31 20.73 -11.69
C THR A 138 27.40 21.15 -10.23
N VAL A 139 28.59 21.05 -9.66
CA VAL A 139 28.91 21.42 -8.27
C VAL A 139 29.77 22.67 -8.25
N GLN A 140 29.55 23.53 -7.26
CA GLN A 140 30.29 24.76 -7.03
C GLN A 140 31.10 24.67 -5.74
N GLY A 141 32.28 25.29 -5.73
CA GLY A 141 33.16 25.31 -4.56
C GLY A 141 33.99 24.04 -4.40
N ALA A 142 34.45 23.78 -3.17
CA ALA A 142 35.23 22.60 -2.85
C ALA A 142 34.40 21.33 -3.01
N THR A 143 35.01 20.26 -3.49
CA THR A 143 34.38 18.94 -3.64
C THR A 143 35.06 17.95 -2.69
N PRO A 144 34.47 16.76 -2.47
CA PRO A 144 35.17 15.64 -1.85
C PRO A 144 36.44 15.24 -2.64
N GLY A 145 36.58 15.65 -3.89
CA GLY A 145 37.72 15.31 -4.73
C GLY A 145 37.77 13.83 -5.11
N PRO A 146 38.73 13.44 -5.96
CA PRO A 146 38.75 12.14 -6.62
C PRO A 146 38.88 10.98 -5.63
N ARG A 147 37.97 10.00 -5.71
CA ARG A 147 37.95 8.88 -4.76
C ARG A 147 37.28 7.61 -5.28
N TYR A 148 37.72 6.46 -4.80
CA TYR A 148 37.09 5.15 -5.01
C TYR A 148 37.06 4.34 -3.70
N GLY A 149 36.20 3.32 -3.62
CA GLY A 149 36.01 2.50 -2.43
C GLY A 149 35.47 3.29 -1.22
N HIS A 150 34.76 4.38 -1.48
CA HIS A 150 34.15 5.25 -0.47
C HIS A 150 32.69 4.89 -0.23
N PHE A 151 32.13 5.35 0.88
CA PHE A 151 30.71 5.21 1.18
C PHE A 151 29.93 6.44 0.72
N MET A 152 28.73 6.23 0.18
CA MET A 152 27.76 7.28 -0.09
C MET A 152 26.36 6.82 0.31
N GLY A 153 25.60 7.69 0.98
CA GLY A 153 24.21 7.44 1.34
C GLY A 153 23.38 8.72 1.37
N LEU A 154 22.06 8.60 1.24
CA LEU A 154 21.12 9.70 1.38
C LEU A 154 20.54 9.72 2.81
N ALA A 155 20.61 10.86 3.49
CA ALA A 155 19.98 11.09 4.80
C ALA A 155 19.38 12.49 4.87
N ASN A 156 18.08 12.60 5.19
CA ASN A 156 17.35 13.88 5.32
C ASN A 156 17.62 14.86 4.16
N HIS A 157 17.48 14.39 2.92
CA HIS A 157 17.77 15.15 1.69
C HIS A 157 19.23 15.58 1.50
N ARG A 158 20.18 14.98 2.22
CA ARG A 158 21.60 15.21 2.05
C ARG A 158 22.30 13.96 1.56
N LEU A 159 23.05 14.06 0.47
CA LEU A 159 24.01 13.04 0.08
C LEU A 159 25.23 13.16 0.98
N VAL A 160 25.52 12.13 1.75
CA VAL A 160 26.67 12.07 2.66
C VAL A 160 27.71 11.13 2.09
N VAL A 161 28.95 11.60 2.03
CA VAL A 161 30.12 10.86 1.53
C VAL A 161 31.12 10.73 2.66
N SER A 162 31.70 9.53 2.81
CA SER A 162 32.70 9.27 3.84
C SER A 162 33.81 8.35 3.33
N GLY A 163 35.06 8.76 3.60
CA GLY A 163 36.25 7.96 3.37
C GLY A 163 36.57 7.65 1.90
N GLY A 164 37.32 6.57 1.67
CA GLY A 164 37.77 6.10 0.35
C GLY A 164 39.28 6.19 0.15
N LYS A 165 39.73 6.04 -1.09
CA LYS A 165 41.13 6.26 -1.51
C LYS A 165 41.18 7.15 -2.75
N ASN A 166 42.19 7.99 -2.84
CA ASN A 166 42.45 8.86 -4.01
C ASN A 166 43.64 8.39 -4.88
N GLY A 167 44.14 7.17 -4.64
CA GLY A 167 45.31 6.61 -5.33
C GLY A 167 46.65 6.84 -4.61
N HIS A 168 46.73 7.81 -3.70
CA HIS A 168 47.94 8.09 -2.91
C HIS A 168 47.75 7.77 -1.42
N GLU A 169 46.58 8.11 -0.86
CA GLU A 169 46.29 7.97 0.56
C GLU A 169 44.87 7.47 0.83
N ASN A 170 44.65 7.02 2.06
CA ASN A 170 43.33 6.68 2.57
C ASN A 170 42.66 7.95 3.12
N LEU A 171 41.47 8.25 2.63
CA LEU A 171 40.67 9.39 3.05
C LEU A 171 39.84 9.01 4.28
N THR A 172 39.72 9.95 5.22
CA THR A 172 38.88 9.83 6.44
C THR A 172 37.90 10.99 6.59
N ASP A 173 37.87 11.87 5.58
CA ASP A 173 37.02 13.05 5.53
C ASP A 173 35.55 12.69 5.26
N LYS A 174 34.67 13.63 5.63
CA LYS A 174 33.23 13.51 5.48
C LYS A 174 32.68 14.75 4.81
N TRP A 175 31.75 14.55 3.89
CA TRP A 175 31.15 15.62 3.09
C TRP A 175 29.65 15.42 2.99
N ALA A 176 28.91 16.51 2.90
CA ALA A 176 27.48 16.50 2.65
C ALA A 176 27.10 17.44 1.50
N LEU A 177 26.13 17.04 0.69
CA LEU A 177 25.50 17.87 -0.34
C LEU A 177 23.99 17.86 -0.14
N ASP A 178 23.40 19.02 0.07
CA ASP A 178 21.94 19.19 0.11
C ASP A 178 21.36 19.02 -1.31
N THR A 179 20.45 18.07 -1.49
CA THR A 179 19.88 17.75 -2.81
C THR A 179 18.76 18.69 -3.22
N ILE A 180 18.22 19.49 -2.28
CA ILE A 180 17.13 20.44 -2.51
C ILE A 180 17.70 21.83 -2.84
N ARG A 181 18.74 22.26 -2.13
CA ARG A 181 19.31 23.61 -2.28
C ARG A 181 20.14 23.75 -3.55
N LYS A 182 20.01 24.90 -4.23
CA LYS A 182 20.86 25.32 -5.35
C LYS A 182 21.57 26.63 -4.98
N PRO A 183 22.83 26.86 -5.41
CA PRO A 183 23.66 25.96 -6.21
C PRO A 183 24.08 24.70 -5.44
N ASN A 184 24.44 23.62 -6.15
CA ASN A 184 24.92 22.39 -5.51
C ASN A 184 26.33 22.66 -4.93
N VAL A 185 26.44 22.71 -3.61
CA VAL A 185 27.71 22.99 -2.91
C VAL A 185 27.94 21.89 -1.88
N TRP A 186 29.15 21.31 -1.90
CA TRP A 186 29.55 20.35 -0.88
C TRP A 186 30.03 21.06 0.38
N GLU A 187 29.57 20.59 1.52
CA GLU A 187 29.97 21.03 2.85
C GLU A 187 30.85 19.97 3.49
N ARG A 188 32.05 20.35 3.92
CA ARG A 188 32.92 19.46 4.71
C ARG A 188 32.38 19.36 6.13
N LEU A 189 32.12 18.14 6.60
CA LEU A 189 31.61 17.90 7.95
C LEU A 189 32.81 17.78 8.92
N ASN A 190 32.90 18.69 9.89
CA ASN A 190 33.92 18.64 10.92
C ASN A 190 33.46 17.77 12.11
N PRO A 191 34.33 16.92 12.69
CA PRO A 191 33.96 15.99 13.76
C PRO A 191 33.72 16.66 15.14
N SER A 192 33.98 17.96 15.28
CA SER A 192 33.71 18.73 16.49
C SER A 192 32.41 19.52 16.33
N VAL A 193 31.30 18.93 16.79
CA VAL A 193 30.05 19.53 17.33
C VAL A 193 28.90 18.54 17.10
N ASN A 194 28.49 17.87 18.18
CA ASN A 194 27.20 17.21 18.44
C ASN A 194 26.39 16.71 17.21
N LEU A 195 26.86 15.62 16.58
CA LEU A 195 25.98 14.69 15.86
C LEU A 195 25.78 13.44 16.74
N PRO A 196 24.58 12.83 16.76
CA PRO A 196 24.34 11.62 17.54
C PRO A 196 25.31 10.51 17.13
N SER A 197 26.02 9.94 18.10
CA SER A 197 26.83 8.74 17.95
C SER A 197 25.94 7.54 17.66
N ALA A 198 25.54 7.34 16.42
CA ALA A 198 24.93 6.09 15.97
C ALA A 198 25.31 5.81 14.51
N ILE A 199 25.93 4.63 14.33
CA ILE A 199 26.14 3.92 13.06
C ILE A 199 27.18 4.55 12.13
N MET A 200 28.47 4.20 12.31
CA MET A 200 29.42 4.03 11.19
C MET A 200 30.77 3.52 11.73
N ASN A 201 30.84 2.22 12.01
CA ASN A 201 32.07 1.45 11.96
C ASN A 201 31.82 0.28 10.99
N VAL A 202 31.84 0.56 9.69
CA VAL A 202 31.88 -0.41 8.60
C VAL A 202 32.49 0.34 7.41
N SER A 203 33.63 0.04 6.80
CA SER A 203 34.66 -0.99 6.98
C SER A 203 35.93 -0.44 6.33
N ALA A 204 36.96 -0.12 7.11
CA ALA A 204 38.31 -0.10 6.59
C ALA A 204 38.80 -1.57 6.56
N GLY A 205 38.87 -2.15 5.37
CA GLY A 205 39.49 -3.46 5.14
C GLY A 205 38.54 -4.64 5.07
N MET A 206 38.07 -4.96 3.86
CA MET A 206 38.18 -6.29 3.25
C MET A 206 37.68 -6.19 1.81
N TYR A 207 38.42 -6.75 0.86
CA TYR A 207 38.10 -6.76 -0.56
C TYR A 207 36.92 -7.71 -0.85
N THR A 208 35.70 -7.38 -0.41
CA THR A 208 34.48 -7.96 -0.99
C THR A 208 34.03 -7.05 -2.12
N LEU A 209 34.46 -7.37 -3.35
CA LEU A 209 34.10 -6.63 -4.56
C LEU A 209 32.67 -6.96 -5.08
N SER A 210 31.80 -7.45 -4.21
CA SER A 210 30.40 -7.79 -4.47
C SER A 210 29.49 -6.62 -4.10
N ALA A 211 28.48 -6.32 -4.91
CA ALA A 211 27.49 -5.31 -4.58
C ALA A 211 26.31 -5.95 -3.85
N SER A 212 25.86 -5.32 -2.77
CA SER A 212 24.68 -5.76 -2.02
C SER A 212 23.61 -4.66 -1.99
N ALA A 213 22.36 -5.08 -2.07
CA ALA A 213 21.20 -4.21 -2.00
C ALA A 213 20.14 -4.85 -1.10
N SER A 214 19.47 -4.06 -0.27
CA SER A 214 18.31 -4.51 0.50
C SER A 214 17.02 -4.15 -0.24
N VAL A 215 16.10 -5.10 -0.36
CA VAL A 215 14.72 -4.86 -0.80
C VAL A 215 13.78 -5.54 0.20
N SER A 216 12.86 -4.77 0.77
CA SER A 216 11.97 -5.23 1.84
C SER A 216 12.77 -5.86 2.99
N ASN A 217 12.60 -7.16 3.29
CA ASN A 217 13.34 -7.86 4.34
C ASN A 217 14.49 -8.74 3.82
N ARG A 218 14.85 -8.66 2.52
CA ARG A 218 15.84 -9.53 1.88
C ARG A 218 17.07 -8.75 1.43
N ILE A 219 18.22 -9.44 1.45
CA ILE A 219 19.48 -8.96 0.91
C ILE A 219 19.72 -9.66 -0.41
N TYR A 220 19.96 -8.85 -1.45
CA TYR A 220 20.38 -9.29 -2.77
C TYR A 220 21.86 -8.99 -2.93
N ILE A 221 22.63 -9.97 -3.38
CA ILE A 221 24.06 -9.82 -3.64
C ILE A 221 24.31 -10.26 -5.08
N TYR A 222 24.96 -9.42 -5.87
CA TYR A 222 25.35 -9.76 -7.23
C TYR A 222 26.87 -9.74 -7.39
N GLY A 223 27.40 -10.79 -8.00
CA GLY A 223 28.81 -10.91 -8.37
C GLY A 223 29.79 -10.88 -7.20
N GLY A 224 31.04 -10.53 -7.49
CA GLY A 224 32.17 -10.59 -6.54
C GLY A 224 33.37 -11.36 -7.10
N VAL A 225 34.39 -11.56 -6.26
CA VAL A 225 35.60 -12.33 -6.63
C VAL A 225 35.82 -13.41 -5.57
N LYS A 226 35.97 -14.66 -6.01
CA LYS A 226 36.40 -15.78 -5.17
C LYS A 226 37.63 -16.43 -5.80
N GLU A 227 38.75 -16.43 -5.09
CA GLU A 227 40.01 -17.06 -5.54
C GLU A 227 40.49 -16.61 -6.93
N GLY A 228 40.24 -15.34 -7.29
CA GLY A 228 40.60 -14.78 -8.60
C GLY A 228 39.57 -15.04 -9.72
N VAL A 229 38.47 -15.73 -9.42
CA VAL A 229 37.36 -15.96 -10.35
C VAL A 229 36.24 -14.95 -10.09
N LEU A 230 35.73 -14.33 -11.16
CA LEU A 230 34.56 -13.45 -11.08
C LEU A 230 33.29 -14.26 -10.97
N LEU A 231 32.44 -13.89 -10.03
CA LEU A 231 31.13 -14.50 -9.83
C LEU A 231 30.09 -13.74 -10.67
N GLU A 232 29.09 -14.47 -11.17
CA GLU A 232 27.97 -13.92 -11.94
C GLU A 232 26.59 -14.22 -11.33
N ASP A 233 26.57 -14.91 -10.18
CA ASP A 233 25.35 -15.33 -9.51
C ASP A 233 24.66 -14.15 -8.82
N LEU A 234 23.33 -14.12 -8.90
CA LEU A 234 22.49 -13.31 -8.04
C LEU A 234 22.06 -14.16 -6.85
N LEU A 235 22.54 -13.79 -5.66
CA LEU A 235 22.19 -14.43 -4.41
C LEU A 235 21.10 -13.64 -3.71
N VAL A 236 20.12 -14.35 -3.15
CA VAL A 236 19.09 -13.77 -2.28
C VAL A 236 19.08 -14.47 -0.94
N SER A 237 18.93 -13.71 0.14
CA SER A 237 18.76 -14.27 1.49
C SER A 237 17.49 -15.13 1.56
N ILE A 238 17.61 -16.33 2.14
CA ILE A 238 16.51 -17.29 2.26
C ILE A 238 15.53 -16.83 3.35
N ASP A 239 16.06 -16.37 4.48
CA ASP A 239 15.30 -15.83 5.62
C ASP A 239 15.43 -14.31 5.75
N GLY A 240 14.35 -13.64 6.15
CA GLY A 240 14.32 -12.19 6.36
C GLY A 240 15.15 -11.75 7.58
N ILE A 241 15.55 -10.48 7.63
CA ILE A 241 16.33 -9.93 8.75
C ILE A 241 15.56 -10.11 10.07
N TYR A 242 16.07 -10.97 10.96
CA TYR A 242 15.42 -11.35 12.22
C TYR A 242 15.75 -10.38 13.36
N MET A 243 14.74 -10.04 14.17
CA MET A 243 14.93 -9.57 15.55
C MET A 243 14.65 -10.74 16.48
N PRO A 244 15.54 -11.14 17.40
CA PRO A 244 15.22 -12.21 18.33
C PRO A 244 14.06 -11.79 19.23
N SER A 245 13.09 -12.67 19.41
CA SER A 245 12.03 -12.52 20.40
C SER A 245 12.61 -12.66 21.80
N SER A 246 12.25 -11.73 22.69
CA SER A 246 12.63 -11.75 24.09
C SER A 246 11.86 -12.85 24.84
N SER A 247 12.39 -14.07 24.86
CA SER A 247 11.95 -15.11 25.82
C SER A 247 12.97 -16.24 25.96
N GLY A 248 13.63 -16.32 27.12
CA GLY A 248 14.34 -17.53 27.59
C GLY A 248 15.82 -17.32 27.94
N PRO A 249 16.32 -17.86 29.08
CA PRO A 249 17.63 -17.51 29.62
C PRO A 249 18.74 -18.30 28.92
N ALA A 250 19.62 -17.60 28.20
CA ALA A 250 20.94 -18.12 27.90
C ALA A 250 21.90 -17.59 28.98
N SER A 251 22.37 -18.50 29.85
CA SER A 251 23.35 -18.24 30.90
C SER A 251 24.60 -17.54 30.34
N PRO A 252 25.06 -16.43 30.94
CA PRO A 252 26.37 -15.88 30.65
C PRO A 252 27.40 -16.53 31.59
N SER A 253 28.29 -17.34 31.04
CA SER A 253 29.54 -17.70 31.71
C SER A 253 30.45 -16.47 31.75
N LEU A 254 30.96 -16.20 32.95
CA LEU A 254 31.77 -15.06 33.34
C LEU A 254 32.99 -14.78 32.42
N MET A 255 33.23 -13.50 32.16
CA MET A 255 34.48 -12.87 32.62
C MET A 255 34.19 -11.47 33.18
N ARG A 256 34.64 -11.26 34.42
CA ARG A 256 34.55 -10.04 35.23
C ARG A 256 35.70 -9.08 34.90
N SER A 257 35.39 -7.78 34.90
CA SER A 257 36.22 -6.69 35.47
C SER A 257 35.30 -5.46 35.65
N SER A 258 34.76 -5.19 36.84
CA SER A 258 35.31 -4.38 37.96
C SER A 258 34.95 -2.88 37.89
N SER A 259 34.60 -2.34 39.07
CA SER A 259 34.35 -0.94 39.49
C SER A 259 33.12 -0.22 38.93
N GLU A 260 32.07 0.00 39.75
CA GLU A 260 31.81 1.18 40.63
C GLU A 260 31.30 2.41 39.84
N SER A 261 30.36 3.27 40.26
CA SER A 261 29.58 3.44 41.49
C SER A 261 28.51 4.53 41.28
N SER A 262 27.38 4.40 41.99
CA SER A 262 26.61 5.47 42.67
C SER A 262 25.79 6.55 41.93
N LEU A 263 24.66 6.86 42.59
CA LEU A 263 23.88 8.12 42.67
C LEU A 263 22.50 8.18 41.96
N ASN A 264 21.43 7.81 42.71
CA ASN A 264 20.39 8.68 43.31
C ASN A 264 20.27 10.12 42.75
N SER A 265 19.13 10.81 42.66
CA SER A 265 17.75 10.71 43.21
C SER A 265 16.90 11.87 42.64
N PHE A 266 15.66 12.02 43.14
CA PHE A 266 14.67 13.13 42.99
C PHE A 266 13.70 12.98 41.79
N ALA A 267 12.37 12.71 41.92
CA ALA A 267 11.30 13.12 42.86
C ALA A 267 11.10 14.66 42.90
N GLU A 268 9.94 15.30 42.75
CA GLU A 268 8.51 14.96 42.64
C GLU A 268 7.74 16.32 42.58
N VAL A 269 6.41 16.28 42.42
CA VAL A 269 5.41 17.23 43.02
C VAL A 269 4.65 18.25 42.13
N ALA A 270 3.33 18.00 42.05
CA ALA A 270 2.12 18.85 42.12
C ALA A 270 1.78 19.91 41.05
N ALA A 271 0.54 20.39 40.88
CA ALA A 271 -0.86 19.95 41.03
C ALA A 271 -1.76 21.22 40.97
N ASN A 272 -3.02 21.03 40.55
CA ASN A 272 -4.25 21.77 40.92
C ASN A 272 -4.72 23.07 40.20
N LEU A 273 -5.80 22.88 39.39
CA LEU A 273 -7.20 23.45 39.48
C LEU A 273 -7.44 24.99 39.35
N PRO A 274 -8.67 25.51 39.06
CA PRO A 274 -10.01 24.89 38.96
C PRO A 274 -10.92 25.32 37.75
N THR A 275 -12.11 24.69 37.73
CA THR A 275 -13.35 24.84 36.94
C THR A 275 -14.20 26.10 37.23
N VAL A 276 -15.08 26.50 36.28
CA VAL A 276 -16.40 27.14 36.53
C VAL A 276 -17.42 26.74 35.44
N GLU A 277 -18.66 26.53 35.86
CA GLU A 277 -19.85 26.01 35.15
C GLU A 277 -20.83 27.06 34.58
N ALA A 278 -21.69 26.56 33.67
CA ALA A 278 -23.15 26.80 33.46
C ALA A 278 -23.70 28.11 32.85
N ALA A 279 -24.59 27.98 31.84
CA ALA A 279 -26.07 28.15 31.95
C ALA A 279 -26.80 28.64 30.67
N PHE A 280 -27.78 27.82 30.20
CA PHE A 280 -29.12 28.11 29.62
C PHE A 280 -29.35 29.08 28.43
N TYR A 281 -30.01 28.60 27.35
CA TYR A 281 -31.46 28.77 27.10
C TYR A 281 -31.96 27.98 25.87
N ASP A 282 -33.26 27.67 25.94
CA ASP A 282 -34.11 26.78 25.14
C ASP A 282 -34.89 27.55 24.05
N SER A 283 -35.33 26.87 22.98
CA SER A 283 -36.68 26.92 22.40
C SER A 283 -36.75 26.50 20.92
N ALA A 284 -37.67 25.58 20.65
CA ALA A 284 -38.07 24.99 19.38
C ALA A 284 -39.02 25.88 18.54
N THR A 285 -39.18 25.56 17.25
CA THR A 285 -40.47 25.66 16.51
C THR A 285 -40.49 24.77 15.26
N GLU A 286 -41.65 24.16 15.00
CA GLU A 286 -41.98 23.13 14.00
C GLU A 286 -42.47 23.66 12.62
N ALA A 287 -42.32 22.81 11.58
CA ALA A 287 -43.21 22.48 10.45
C ALA A 287 -43.68 23.58 9.44
N PRO A 288 -43.97 23.30 8.13
CA PRO A 288 -44.70 22.14 7.60
C PRO A 288 -44.23 21.53 6.24
N ALA A 289 -44.89 20.43 5.85
CA ALA A 289 -44.78 19.67 4.59
C ALA A 289 -46.11 19.76 3.78
N PRO A 290 -46.34 19.00 2.69
CA PRO A 290 -45.65 18.86 1.38
C PRO A 290 -46.64 19.08 0.20
N PRO A 291 -46.30 18.68 -1.05
CA PRO A 291 -47.28 17.87 -1.81
C PRO A 291 -46.72 16.58 -2.46
N GLN A 292 -47.67 15.69 -2.75
CA GLN A 292 -47.62 14.28 -3.19
C GLN A 292 -47.23 14.15 -4.68
N GLN A 293 -46.64 13.06 -5.19
CA GLN A 293 -47.22 11.75 -5.60
C GLN A 293 -46.03 10.93 -6.23
N GLU A 294 -45.93 9.60 -6.31
CA GLU A 294 -46.86 8.59 -6.84
C GLU A 294 -46.44 7.16 -6.38
N ALA A 295 -47.37 6.19 -6.44
CA ALA A 295 -47.35 4.91 -5.73
C ALA A 295 -46.74 3.72 -6.51
N VAL A 296 -45.99 2.85 -5.82
CA VAL A 296 -45.54 1.53 -6.32
C VAL A 296 -46.52 0.44 -5.85
N ALA A 297 -46.77 -0.54 -6.74
CA ALA A 297 -47.81 -1.57 -6.64
C ALA A 297 -47.74 -2.46 -5.38
N ARG A 298 -48.92 -2.87 -4.91
CA ARG A 298 -49.19 -3.61 -3.67
C ARG A 298 -48.65 -5.06 -3.58
N SER A 299 -47.94 -5.57 -4.59
CA SER A 299 -47.44 -6.96 -4.58
C SER A 299 -46.01 -7.12 -4.02
N ASP A 300 -45.28 -6.02 -3.78
CA ASP A 300 -43.88 -6.07 -3.29
C ASP A 300 -43.75 -5.82 -1.77
N LEU A 301 -44.86 -5.54 -1.07
CA LEU A 301 -44.86 -5.19 0.36
C LEU A 301 -44.85 -6.40 1.30
N ASP A 302 -45.27 -7.59 0.83
CA ASP A 302 -45.37 -8.78 1.69
C ASP A 302 -44.03 -9.49 1.97
N ASP A 303 -42.98 -9.19 1.20
CA ASP A 303 -41.63 -9.74 1.37
C ASP A 303 -40.74 -8.93 2.34
N LEU A 304 -41.25 -7.80 2.85
CA LEU A 304 -40.51 -6.83 3.69
C LEU A 304 -40.73 -7.03 5.20
N VAL A 305 -41.67 -7.88 5.64
CA VAL A 305 -42.10 -7.93 7.06
C VAL A 305 -42.07 -9.34 7.68
N ARG A 306 -41.75 -10.40 6.94
CA ARG A 306 -41.70 -11.76 7.51
C ARG A 306 -40.27 -12.23 7.79
N GLU A 307 -39.90 -12.20 9.06
CA GLU A 307 -38.88 -13.05 9.66
C GLU A 307 -39.15 -14.52 9.28
N PRO A 308 -38.24 -15.23 8.58
CA PRO A 308 -38.29 -16.69 8.56
C PRO A 308 -37.58 -17.21 9.80
N SER A 309 -38.29 -18.00 10.63
CA SER A 309 -37.69 -18.68 11.77
C SER A 309 -36.47 -19.51 11.33
N LEU A 310 -35.48 -19.59 12.21
CA LEU A 310 -34.22 -20.34 12.05
C LEU A 310 -34.42 -21.87 12.05
N ASP A 311 -35.66 -22.36 12.09
CA ASP A 311 -35.99 -23.78 12.33
C ASP A 311 -35.49 -24.74 11.23
N TRP A 312 -35.20 -24.25 10.03
CA TRP A 312 -34.70 -25.09 8.93
C TRP A 312 -33.18 -25.36 8.99
N LEU A 313 -32.44 -24.73 9.91
CA LEU A 313 -31.02 -25.04 10.14
C LEU A 313 -30.79 -26.38 10.85
N LEU A 314 -31.86 -27.04 11.32
CA LEU A 314 -31.84 -28.33 12.03
C LEU A 314 -32.35 -29.50 11.17
N GLY A 315 -32.12 -29.46 9.86
CA GLY A 315 -32.35 -30.59 8.94
C GLY A 315 -31.22 -31.64 9.00
N PRO A 316 -31.49 -32.89 8.59
CA PRO A 316 -30.66 -34.05 8.93
C PRO A 316 -29.25 -33.91 8.38
N GLU A 317 -28.25 -34.34 9.17
CA GLU A 317 -26.81 -34.32 8.88
C GLU A 317 -26.52 -34.52 7.39
N LEU A 318 -26.39 -33.39 6.69
CA LEU A 318 -25.78 -33.34 5.36
C LEU A 318 -24.37 -33.85 5.56
N THR A 319 -24.01 -34.92 4.87
CA THR A 319 -22.68 -35.52 4.86
C THR A 319 -21.65 -34.42 4.67
N ARG A 320 -21.05 -34.00 5.79
CA ARG A 320 -19.96 -33.02 5.86
C ARG A 320 -18.86 -33.54 4.93
N SER A 321 -18.48 -32.78 3.93
CA SER A 321 -17.21 -32.99 3.25
C SER A 321 -16.13 -33.04 4.35
N GLN A 322 -15.28 -34.06 4.33
CA GLN A 322 -14.26 -34.33 5.35
C GLN A 322 -13.14 -33.27 5.43
N GLU A 323 -13.25 -32.15 4.70
CA GLU A 323 -12.29 -31.06 4.71
C GLU A 323 -12.58 -30.13 5.90
N SER A 324 -11.54 -29.78 6.66
CA SER A 324 -11.69 -28.82 7.77
C SER A 324 -11.87 -27.39 7.23
N THR A 325 -12.56 -26.52 7.96
CA THR A 325 -12.71 -25.10 7.59
C THR A 325 -11.35 -24.41 7.34
N GLN A 326 -10.30 -24.84 8.05
CA GLN A 326 -8.94 -24.34 7.84
C GLN A 326 -8.34 -24.77 6.50
N ASP A 327 -8.66 -25.96 6.01
CA ASP A 327 -8.18 -26.44 4.73
C ASP A 327 -8.94 -25.77 3.57
N LEU A 328 -10.25 -25.55 3.74
CA LEU A 328 -11.05 -24.73 2.84
C LEU A 328 -10.47 -23.32 2.69
N VAL A 329 -10.17 -22.65 3.81
CA VAL A 329 -9.50 -21.35 3.88
C VAL A 329 -8.17 -21.36 3.10
N LYS A 330 -7.26 -22.29 3.40
CA LYS A 330 -5.98 -22.42 2.67
C LYS A 330 -6.18 -22.62 1.16
N ARG A 331 -7.18 -23.41 0.76
CA ARG A 331 -7.53 -23.64 -0.65
C ARG A 331 -8.02 -22.35 -1.31
N VAL A 332 -8.87 -21.59 -0.65
CA VAL A 332 -9.35 -20.29 -1.13
C VAL A 332 -8.19 -19.31 -1.33
N ILE A 333 -7.34 -19.08 -0.32
CA ILE A 333 -6.16 -18.21 -0.44
C ILE A 333 -5.25 -18.68 -1.58
N SER A 334 -4.87 -19.95 -1.60
CA SER A 334 -3.93 -20.47 -2.60
C SER A 334 -4.49 -20.46 -4.02
N THR A 335 -5.82 -20.44 -4.18
CA THR A 335 -6.49 -20.33 -5.48
C THR A 335 -6.58 -18.88 -5.93
N LEU A 336 -6.95 -17.97 -5.02
CA LEU A 336 -7.33 -16.60 -5.36
C LEU A 336 -6.20 -15.59 -5.22
N LEU A 337 -5.41 -15.66 -4.14
CA LEU A 337 -4.35 -14.69 -3.84
C LEU A 337 -3.10 -15.00 -4.67
N ARG A 338 -3.17 -14.70 -5.97
CA ARG A 338 -2.12 -14.97 -6.97
C ARG A 338 -1.69 -13.70 -7.70
N PRO A 339 -1.22 -12.65 -7.01
CA PRO A 339 -0.86 -11.38 -7.64
C PRO A 339 0.10 -11.52 -8.82
N ASN A 340 1.03 -12.48 -8.76
CA ASN A 340 2.07 -12.66 -9.79
C ASN A 340 1.63 -13.45 -11.03
N SER A 341 0.51 -14.16 -10.96
CA SER A 341 0.11 -15.14 -11.98
C SER A 341 -1.42 -15.24 -12.11
N TRP A 342 -2.14 -14.21 -11.71
CA TRP A 342 -3.58 -14.19 -11.81
C TRP A 342 -3.98 -14.01 -13.28
N GLU A 343 -4.87 -14.88 -13.73
CA GLU A 343 -5.52 -14.78 -15.03
C GLU A 343 -7.02 -14.95 -14.82
N ALA A 344 -7.82 -14.26 -15.63
CA ALA A 344 -9.27 -14.39 -15.59
C ALA A 344 -9.66 -15.84 -15.89
N PRO A 345 -10.48 -16.50 -15.03
CA PRO A 345 -10.91 -17.87 -15.28
C PRO A 345 -11.65 -18.00 -16.62
N ALA A 346 -11.27 -19.00 -17.43
CA ALA A 346 -11.95 -19.29 -18.69
C ALA A 346 -13.42 -19.71 -18.49
N SER A 347 -13.74 -20.29 -17.34
CA SER A 347 -15.11 -20.62 -16.93
C SER A 347 -15.63 -19.58 -15.94
N ARG A 348 -16.85 -19.09 -16.19
CA ARG A 348 -17.56 -18.21 -15.25
C ARG A 348 -18.14 -18.95 -14.04
N LYS A 349 -18.17 -20.29 -14.05
CA LYS A 349 -18.65 -21.07 -12.89
C LYS A 349 -17.79 -20.77 -11.66
N PHE A 350 -18.42 -20.49 -10.53
CA PHE A 350 -17.68 -20.25 -9.29
C PHE A 350 -17.07 -21.56 -8.78
N PHE A 351 -15.82 -21.52 -8.32
CA PHE A 351 -15.06 -22.71 -7.95
C PHE A 351 -15.46 -23.29 -6.58
N LEU A 352 -16.19 -22.52 -5.77
CA LEU A 352 -16.79 -22.97 -4.51
C LEU A 352 -18.28 -23.31 -4.70
N SER A 353 -18.73 -24.31 -3.96
CA SER A 353 -20.13 -24.63 -3.72
C SER A 353 -20.81 -23.67 -2.75
N SER A 354 -22.14 -23.67 -2.71
CA SER A 354 -22.88 -22.82 -1.77
C SER A 354 -22.59 -23.18 -0.31
N SER A 355 -22.37 -24.45 0.01
CA SER A 355 -22.02 -24.93 1.36
C SER A 355 -20.66 -24.38 1.79
N GLU A 356 -19.65 -24.44 0.92
CA GLU A 356 -18.32 -23.90 1.22
C GLU A 356 -18.38 -22.37 1.44
N VAL A 357 -19.16 -21.65 0.62
CA VAL A 357 -19.39 -20.21 0.82
C VAL A 357 -20.08 -19.95 2.16
N ILE A 358 -21.05 -20.78 2.54
CA ILE A 358 -21.76 -20.66 3.83
C ILE A 358 -20.82 -20.90 5.00
N ASP A 359 -19.93 -21.91 4.89
CA ASP A 359 -18.95 -22.24 5.92
C ASP A 359 -17.94 -21.10 6.10
N LEU A 360 -17.40 -20.55 5.00
CA LEU A 360 -16.51 -19.39 5.02
C LEU A 360 -17.18 -18.17 5.65
N CYS A 361 -18.41 -17.86 5.24
CA CYS A 361 -19.15 -16.74 5.80
C CYS A 361 -19.44 -16.94 7.28
N SER A 362 -19.71 -18.17 7.74
CA SER A 362 -19.94 -18.46 9.16
C SER A 362 -18.68 -18.26 9.97
N ALA A 363 -17.53 -18.75 9.48
CA ALA A 363 -16.24 -18.54 10.13
C ALA A 363 -15.86 -17.05 10.20
N ALA A 364 -16.09 -16.29 9.13
CA ALA A 364 -15.87 -14.84 9.13
C ALA A 364 -16.82 -14.11 10.08
N GLU A 365 -18.10 -14.52 10.12
CA GLU A 365 -19.12 -13.95 10.98
C GLU A 365 -18.77 -14.10 12.47
N ASP A 366 -18.22 -15.25 12.88
CA ASP A 366 -17.79 -15.49 14.26
C ASP A 366 -16.67 -14.53 14.70
N ILE A 367 -15.80 -14.11 13.78
CA ILE A 367 -14.74 -13.13 14.06
C ILE A 367 -15.33 -11.71 14.07
N ILE A 368 -16.03 -11.35 12.99
CA ILE A 368 -16.52 -9.99 12.76
C ILE A 368 -17.54 -9.57 13.81
N LYS A 369 -18.34 -10.49 14.35
CA LYS A 369 -19.31 -10.20 15.44
C LYS A 369 -18.66 -9.63 16.70
N GLU A 370 -17.45 -10.08 17.03
CA GLU A 370 -16.72 -9.66 18.23
C GLU A 370 -16.02 -8.30 18.07
N GLU A 371 -15.84 -7.83 16.83
CA GLU A 371 -15.23 -6.54 16.57
C GLU A 371 -16.13 -5.37 17.02
N PRO A 372 -15.60 -4.18 17.31
CA PRO A 372 -16.42 -2.98 17.51
C PRO A 372 -16.90 -2.41 16.17
N SER A 373 -17.97 -1.60 16.20
CA SER A 373 -18.42 -0.85 15.00
C SER A 373 -17.41 0.21 14.56
N LEU A 374 -16.59 0.71 15.49
CA LEU A 374 -15.43 1.58 15.26
C LEU A 374 -14.15 0.81 15.61
N LEU A 375 -13.47 0.28 14.60
CA LEU A 375 -12.20 -0.44 14.79
C LEU A 375 -11.11 0.49 15.33
N GLN A 376 -10.19 -0.05 16.14
CA GLN A 376 -9.02 0.68 16.64
C GLN A 376 -7.78 0.03 16.04
N LEU A 377 -7.13 0.74 15.09
CA LEU A 377 -6.05 0.20 14.26
C LEU A 377 -4.75 0.97 14.47
N ASN A 378 -3.62 0.33 14.14
CA ASN A 378 -2.30 0.93 14.26
C ASN A 378 -1.63 1.06 12.89
N ALA A 379 -0.69 1.99 12.77
CA ALA A 379 0.16 2.10 11.60
C ALA A 379 1.39 1.18 11.74
N PRO A 380 1.98 0.65 10.64
CA PRO A 380 1.70 0.98 9.25
C PRO A 380 0.52 0.19 8.67
N ILE A 381 -0.24 0.83 7.76
CA ILE A 381 -1.47 0.26 7.20
C ILE A 381 -1.68 0.72 5.75
N LYS A 382 -2.26 -0.16 4.92
CA LYS A 382 -2.69 0.15 3.55
C LYS A 382 -4.20 0.28 3.51
N ILE A 383 -4.70 1.33 2.88
CA ILE A 383 -6.12 1.61 2.76
C ILE A 383 -6.56 1.50 1.30
N PHE A 384 -7.57 0.67 1.07
CA PHE A 384 -8.19 0.40 -0.22
C PHE A 384 -9.60 1.00 -0.23
N GLY A 385 -9.93 1.75 -1.27
CA GLY A 385 -11.29 2.23 -1.53
C GLY A 385 -12.12 1.16 -2.25
N ASP A 386 -13.08 1.61 -3.07
CA ASP A 386 -14.01 0.75 -3.80
C ASP A 386 -13.27 -0.21 -4.74
N ILE A 387 -13.72 -1.48 -4.77
CA ILE A 387 -13.18 -2.55 -5.62
C ILE A 387 -14.19 -3.01 -6.67
N HIS A 388 -15.48 -3.08 -6.30
CA HIS A 388 -16.58 -3.38 -7.21
C HIS A 388 -16.34 -4.61 -8.11
N GLY A 389 -15.94 -5.74 -7.53
CA GLY A 389 -15.73 -6.99 -8.26
C GLY A 389 -14.61 -6.96 -9.30
N GLN A 390 -13.79 -5.90 -9.38
CA GLN A 390 -12.60 -5.81 -10.25
C GLN A 390 -11.42 -6.58 -9.63
N PHE A 391 -11.59 -7.88 -9.38
CA PHE A 391 -10.59 -8.71 -8.70
C PHE A 391 -9.24 -8.75 -9.42
N GLY A 392 -9.23 -8.69 -10.76
CA GLY A 392 -7.99 -8.58 -11.53
C GLY A 392 -7.18 -7.32 -11.18
N ASP A 393 -7.87 -6.18 -10.97
CA ASP A 393 -7.23 -4.95 -10.54
C ASP A 393 -6.81 -4.98 -9.07
N LEU A 394 -7.56 -5.68 -8.21
CA LEU A 394 -7.10 -5.97 -6.84
C LEU A 394 -5.81 -6.81 -6.84
N MET A 395 -5.71 -7.81 -7.72
CA MET A 395 -4.47 -8.58 -7.89
C MET A 395 -3.33 -7.71 -8.42
N ARG A 396 -3.60 -6.78 -9.33
CA ARG A 396 -2.60 -5.78 -9.78
C ARG A 396 -2.15 -4.87 -8.64
N LEU A 397 -3.06 -4.40 -7.79
CA LEU A 397 -2.70 -3.60 -6.61
C LEU A 397 -1.82 -4.39 -5.62
N PHE A 398 -2.18 -5.64 -5.32
CA PHE A 398 -1.39 -6.52 -4.47
C PHE A 398 -0.04 -6.88 -5.07
N TYR A 399 0.02 -6.98 -6.39
CA TYR A 399 1.25 -7.24 -7.12
C TYR A 399 2.19 -6.02 -7.07
N GLU A 400 1.69 -4.82 -7.37
CA GLU A 400 2.50 -3.59 -7.40
C GLU A 400 2.89 -3.09 -6.00
N TYR A 401 2.00 -3.25 -5.02
CA TYR A 401 2.13 -2.60 -3.73
C TYR A 401 2.19 -3.54 -2.55
N GLY A 402 2.34 -4.84 -2.77
CA GLY A 402 2.45 -5.86 -1.73
C GLY A 402 1.08 -6.47 -1.40
N SER A 403 1.10 -7.77 -1.12
CA SER A 403 -0.08 -8.61 -0.92
C SER A 403 -0.24 -9.05 0.54
N PRO A 404 -1.46 -9.37 0.99
CA PRO A 404 -1.69 -9.90 2.32
C PRO A 404 -1.34 -11.40 2.40
N SER A 405 -0.06 -11.74 2.16
CA SER A 405 0.46 -13.11 2.21
C SER A 405 1.65 -13.23 3.17
N THR A 406 1.77 -14.35 3.87
CA THR A 406 2.88 -14.62 4.79
C THR A 406 4.19 -14.97 4.07
N ASN A 407 4.13 -15.46 2.82
CA ASN A 407 5.29 -15.95 2.09
C ASN A 407 5.92 -14.87 1.18
N GLU A 408 5.09 -14.28 0.32
CA GLU A 408 5.50 -13.31 -0.71
C GLU A 408 4.92 -11.91 -0.46
N GLY A 409 4.13 -11.76 0.59
CA GLY A 409 3.46 -10.51 0.97
C GLY A 409 4.11 -9.82 2.17
N ASP A 410 3.40 -8.85 2.73
CA ASP A 410 3.88 -8.00 3.83
C ASP A 410 2.92 -7.95 5.02
N ILE A 411 1.99 -8.90 5.08
CA ILE A 411 0.97 -9.00 6.13
C ILE A 411 1.54 -9.16 7.55
N SER A 412 2.80 -9.57 7.68
CA SER A 412 3.46 -9.74 8.97
C SER A 412 3.86 -8.43 9.64
N TYR A 413 3.86 -7.31 8.91
CA TYR A 413 4.27 -6.00 9.45
C TYR A 413 3.47 -4.81 8.95
N ILE A 414 2.50 -5.00 8.04
CA ILE A 414 1.57 -3.98 7.55
C ILE A 414 0.14 -4.52 7.60
N ASP A 415 -0.77 -3.72 8.15
CA ASP A 415 -2.20 -4.00 8.15
C ASP A 415 -2.85 -3.58 6.82
N TYR A 416 -4.00 -4.15 6.51
CA TYR A 416 -4.81 -3.86 5.34
C TYR A 416 -6.19 -3.42 5.78
N LEU A 417 -6.66 -2.26 5.34
CA LEU A 417 -7.98 -1.76 5.59
C LEU A 417 -8.69 -1.54 4.26
N PHE A 418 -9.87 -2.14 4.10
CA PHE A 418 -10.74 -1.88 2.96
C PHE A 418 -11.95 -1.10 3.42
N LEU A 419 -12.32 -0.08 2.64
CA LEU A 419 -13.36 0.88 3.04
C LEU A 419 -14.78 0.48 2.64
N GLY A 420 -14.96 -0.61 1.89
CA GLY A 420 -16.29 -1.09 1.46
C GLY A 420 -16.41 -1.22 -0.05
N ASP A 421 -17.64 -1.50 -0.52
CA ASP A 421 -17.98 -1.67 -1.94
C ASP A 421 -17.08 -2.70 -2.64
N TYR A 422 -17.11 -3.91 -2.08
CA TYR A 422 -16.41 -5.09 -2.58
C TYR A 422 -17.09 -5.69 -3.80
N VAL A 423 -18.42 -5.69 -3.75
CA VAL A 423 -19.30 -6.39 -4.68
C VAL A 423 -20.01 -5.44 -5.64
N ASP A 424 -20.70 -6.02 -6.63
CA ASP A 424 -21.38 -5.33 -7.73
C ASP A 424 -20.43 -4.66 -8.74
N ARG A 425 -20.89 -4.48 -9.98
CA ARG A 425 -20.24 -3.71 -11.07
C ARG A 425 -18.93 -4.28 -11.64
N GLY A 426 -18.48 -5.45 -11.18
CA GLY A 426 -17.36 -6.19 -11.74
C GLY A 426 -17.54 -7.71 -11.67
N LYS A 427 -16.58 -8.46 -12.25
CA LYS A 427 -16.78 -9.86 -12.67
C LYS A 427 -16.46 -10.93 -11.60
N HIS A 428 -15.91 -10.52 -10.45
CA HIS A 428 -15.34 -11.41 -9.43
C HIS A 428 -15.58 -10.85 -8.01
N SER A 429 -16.82 -10.99 -7.51
CA SER A 429 -17.26 -10.38 -6.24
C SER A 429 -17.14 -11.28 -4.99
N LEU A 430 -16.63 -12.51 -5.10
CA LEU A 430 -16.75 -13.57 -4.07
C LEU A 430 -15.43 -13.91 -3.34
N GLU A 431 -14.38 -13.13 -3.55
CA GLU A 431 -12.99 -13.49 -3.24
C GLU A 431 -12.35 -12.62 -2.12
N ILE A 432 -12.72 -12.80 -0.83
CA ILE A 432 -12.06 -12.09 0.30
C ILE A 432 -11.90 -13.01 1.54
N GLU A 433 -10.70 -13.07 2.13
CA GLU A 433 -10.40 -13.77 3.41
C GLU A 433 -9.65 -12.87 4.40
N TYR A 434 -9.61 -13.27 5.67
CA TYR A 434 -9.28 -12.46 6.85
C TYR A 434 -8.34 -13.19 7.84
N PRO A 435 -7.06 -12.82 7.92
CA PRO A 435 -6.27 -12.89 9.15
C PRO A 435 -6.39 -11.56 9.93
N LYS A 436 -5.97 -11.54 11.21
CA LYS A 436 -6.05 -10.38 12.14
C LYS A 436 -5.56 -9.02 11.62
N ASN A 437 -4.78 -9.02 10.54
CA ASN A 437 -4.15 -7.85 9.94
C ASN A 437 -4.87 -7.36 8.66
N ILE A 438 -5.98 -7.99 8.28
CA ILE A 438 -6.90 -7.46 7.26
C ILE A 438 -8.12 -6.94 8.00
N HIS A 439 -8.68 -5.83 7.56
CA HIS A 439 -9.81 -5.14 8.17
C HIS A 439 -10.79 -4.74 7.07
N LEU A 440 -12.06 -5.14 7.16
CA LEU A 440 -13.09 -4.84 6.16
C LEU A 440 -14.16 -3.95 6.78
N LEU A 441 -14.34 -2.75 6.25
CA LEU A 441 -15.47 -1.90 6.58
C LEU A 441 -16.65 -2.19 5.66
N ARG A 442 -17.84 -1.75 6.07
CA ARG A 442 -19.04 -1.85 5.27
C ARG A 442 -19.14 -0.67 4.30
N GLY A 443 -19.40 -0.96 3.03
CA GLY A 443 -19.85 0.02 2.04
C GLY A 443 -21.37 0.02 1.86
N ASN A 444 -21.86 0.86 0.94
CA ASN A 444 -23.30 0.95 0.67
C ASN A 444 -23.81 -0.18 -0.24
N HIS A 445 -22.90 -0.84 -0.98
CA HIS A 445 -23.20 -2.02 -1.80
C HIS A 445 -23.32 -3.31 -0.98
N GLU A 446 -22.78 -3.35 0.24
CA GLU A 446 -22.99 -4.43 1.21
C GLU A 446 -24.38 -4.36 1.88
N SER A 447 -25.43 -4.16 1.07
CA SER A 447 -26.84 -4.16 1.46
C SER A 447 -27.69 -5.00 0.49
N ARG A 448 -28.69 -5.70 1.04
CA ARG A 448 -29.58 -6.62 0.29
C ARG A 448 -30.31 -5.92 -0.86
N THR A 449 -30.71 -4.68 -0.67
CA THR A 449 -31.44 -3.91 -1.69
C THR A 449 -30.48 -3.41 -2.77
N THR A 450 -29.35 -2.81 -2.38
CA THR A 450 -28.34 -2.32 -3.32
C THR A 450 -27.79 -3.44 -4.19
N ASN A 451 -27.29 -4.53 -3.60
CA ASN A 451 -26.67 -5.63 -4.34
C ASN A 451 -27.66 -6.48 -5.16
N LYS A 452 -28.97 -6.38 -4.86
CA LYS A 452 -30.01 -6.92 -5.72
C LYS A 452 -30.12 -6.15 -7.03
N MET A 453 -29.97 -4.82 -6.99
CA MET A 453 -30.13 -3.96 -8.17
C MET A 453 -28.85 -3.86 -9.01
N TYR A 454 -27.67 -3.92 -8.40
CA TYR A 454 -26.42 -3.55 -9.09
C TYR A 454 -25.52 -4.70 -9.56
N GLY A 455 -25.87 -5.97 -9.29
CA GLY A 455 -25.33 -7.11 -10.06
C GLY A 455 -25.03 -8.37 -9.26
N PHE A 456 -24.71 -8.27 -7.98
CA PHE A 456 -24.25 -9.39 -7.17
C PHE A 456 -25.28 -10.52 -7.10
N LYS A 457 -26.58 -10.19 -7.01
CA LYS A 457 -27.63 -11.21 -7.06
C LYS A 457 -27.60 -12.01 -8.37
N ALA A 458 -27.45 -11.32 -9.50
CA ALA A 458 -27.41 -11.96 -10.81
C ALA A 458 -26.14 -12.81 -10.95
N GLU A 459 -24.99 -12.30 -10.48
CA GLU A 459 -23.72 -13.03 -10.47
C GLU A 459 -23.82 -14.34 -9.67
N CYS A 460 -24.37 -14.31 -8.44
CA CYS A 460 -24.52 -15.53 -7.64
C CYS A 460 -25.39 -16.59 -8.35
N MET A 461 -26.49 -16.15 -8.99
CA MET A 461 -27.40 -17.05 -9.70
C MET A 461 -26.75 -17.65 -10.95
N GLU A 462 -26.05 -16.82 -11.73
CA GLU A 462 -25.35 -17.26 -12.94
C GLU A 462 -24.23 -18.26 -12.59
N ARG A 463 -23.33 -17.89 -11.67
CA ARG A 463 -22.07 -18.62 -11.45
C ARG A 463 -22.23 -19.89 -10.61
N MET A 464 -23.29 -19.97 -9.78
CA MET A 464 -23.55 -21.10 -8.87
C MET A 464 -24.85 -21.85 -9.17
N GLY A 465 -25.71 -21.31 -10.04
CA GLY A 465 -27.07 -21.80 -10.29
C GLY A 465 -28.11 -21.17 -9.36
N ASP A 466 -29.37 -21.07 -9.81
CA ASP A 466 -30.43 -20.30 -9.13
C ASP A 466 -30.64 -20.62 -7.65
N SER A 467 -30.78 -21.90 -7.30
CA SER A 467 -31.06 -22.32 -5.92
C SER A 467 -29.84 -22.09 -5.02
N GLU A 468 -28.67 -22.54 -5.47
CA GLU A 468 -27.42 -22.49 -4.72
C GLU A 468 -26.89 -21.05 -4.58
N GLY A 469 -27.01 -20.26 -5.64
CA GLY A 469 -26.72 -18.83 -5.65
C GLY A 469 -27.62 -18.03 -4.71
N LYS A 470 -28.91 -18.36 -4.60
CA LYS A 470 -29.82 -17.74 -3.60
C LYS A 470 -29.37 -18.04 -2.17
N LYS A 471 -28.96 -19.27 -1.87
CA LYS A 471 -28.45 -19.67 -0.55
C LYS A 471 -27.17 -18.93 -0.19
N ALA A 472 -26.18 -18.96 -1.09
CA ALA A 472 -24.90 -18.25 -0.92
C ALA A 472 -25.12 -16.74 -0.70
N ARG A 473 -25.87 -16.09 -1.58
CA ARG A 473 -26.19 -14.65 -1.48
C ARG A 473 -26.90 -14.31 -0.16
N LYS A 474 -27.83 -15.14 0.30
CA LYS A 474 -28.53 -14.92 1.58
C LYS A 474 -27.54 -14.90 2.74
N LYS A 475 -26.62 -15.87 2.80
CA LYS A 475 -25.61 -15.96 3.86
C LYS A 475 -24.59 -14.82 3.80
N ILE A 476 -24.13 -14.42 2.60
CA ILE A 476 -23.24 -13.27 2.44
C ILE A 476 -23.89 -11.98 2.92
N ASN A 477 -25.19 -11.76 2.64
CA ASN A 477 -25.91 -10.60 3.16
C ASN A 477 -26.07 -10.60 4.68
N ILE A 478 -26.15 -11.78 5.32
CA ILE A 478 -26.14 -11.87 6.78
C ILE A 478 -24.77 -11.40 7.30
N LEU A 479 -23.67 -11.89 6.73
CA LEU A 479 -22.32 -11.45 7.07
C LEU A 479 -22.15 -9.93 6.90
N PHE A 480 -22.62 -9.35 5.80
CA PHE A 480 -22.57 -7.91 5.55
C PHE A 480 -23.26 -7.07 6.62
N ASN A 481 -24.33 -7.58 7.23
CA ASN A 481 -25.00 -6.86 8.31
C ASN A 481 -24.13 -6.74 9.57
N HIS A 482 -23.15 -7.63 9.72
CA HIS A 482 -22.21 -7.60 10.82
C HIS A 482 -20.95 -6.79 10.52
N LEU A 483 -20.68 -6.28 9.32
CA LEU A 483 -19.41 -5.56 9.07
C LEU A 483 -19.26 -4.29 9.94
N PRO A 484 -18.04 -3.98 10.44
CA PRO A 484 -17.71 -2.70 11.05
C PRO A 484 -18.01 -1.52 10.12
N LEU A 485 -18.26 -0.33 10.69
CA LEU A 485 -18.69 0.85 9.92
C LEU A 485 -17.59 1.90 9.74
N ALA A 486 -16.61 1.92 10.64
CA ALA A 486 -15.47 2.82 10.56
C ALA A 486 -14.24 2.21 11.25
N ALA A 487 -13.07 2.79 10.99
CA ALA A 487 -11.83 2.50 11.69
C ALA A 487 -11.13 3.79 12.13
N LEU A 488 -10.48 3.76 13.28
CA LEU A 488 -9.68 4.85 13.81
C LEU A 488 -8.21 4.38 13.91
N ILE A 489 -7.35 4.94 13.06
CA ILE A 489 -5.93 4.60 13.00
C ILE A 489 -5.14 5.56 13.88
N GLU A 490 -4.34 5.01 14.82
CA GLU A 490 -3.49 5.75 15.76
C GLU A 490 -4.23 6.87 16.52
N LYS A 491 -5.56 6.73 16.69
CA LYS A 491 -6.44 7.79 17.25
C LYS A 491 -6.43 9.12 16.49
N LYS A 492 -5.87 9.14 15.28
CA LYS A 492 -5.63 10.36 14.50
C LYS A 492 -6.31 10.38 13.14
N ILE A 493 -6.55 9.23 12.53
CA ILE A 493 -7.12 9.17 11.18
C ILE A 493 -8.40 8.34 11.25
N LEU A 494 -9.53 8.97 10.95
CA LEU A 494 -10.83 8.30 10.87
C LEU A 494 -11.07 7.80 9.44
N CYS A 495 -11.45 6.54 9.30
CA CYS A 495 -11.71 5.89 8.03
C CYS A 495 -13.14 5.36 7.95
N MET A 496 -13.82 5.56 6.82
CA MET A 496 -15.19 5.10 6.58
C MET A 496 -15.50 5.03 5.08
N HIS A 497 -16.64 4.45 4.68
CA HIS A 497 -17.02 4.41 3.26
C HIS A 497 -17.56 5.77 2.76
N GLY A 498 -18.70 6.16 3.34
CA GLY A 498 -19.46 7.37 3.14
C GLY A 498 -18.74 8.61 3.67
N GLY A 499 -19.32 9.23 4.69
CA GLY A 499 -18.69 10.35 5.37
C GLY A 499 -19.38 10.65 6.68
N ILE A 500 -19.09 11.82 7.25
CA ILE A 500 -19.66 12.24 8.52
C ILE A 500 -21.09 12.78 8.37
N GLY A 501 -21.46 13.26 7.18
CA GLY A 501 -22.79 13.79 6.89
C GLY A 501 -23.28 14.81 7.92
N GLU A 502 -24.56 14.74 8.24
CA GLU A 502 -25.21 15.66 9.18
C GLU A 502 -25.19 15.11 10.62
N HIS A 503 -25.25 13.79 10.80
CA HIS A 503 -25.58 13.17 12.09
C HIS A 503 -24.37 12.58 12.82
N VAL A 504 -23.24 12.34 12.14
CA VAL A 504 -22.01 11.85 12.81
C VAL A 504 -21.27 13.05 13.39
N LYS A 505 -21.39 13.30 14.69
CA LYS A 505 -20.74 14.45 15.36
C LYS A 505 -19.54 14.04 16.18
N THR A 506 -19.55 12.83 16.73
CA THR A 506 -18.56 12.29 17.65
C THR A 506 -18.10 10.89 17.23
N LEU A 507 -16.94 10.45 17.72
CA LEU A 507 -16.48 9.06 17.54
C LEU A 507 -17.42 8.09 18.27
N GLU A 508 -18.02 8.51 19.38
CA GLU A 508 -18.98 7.75 20.17
C GLU A 508 -20.28 7.47 19.39
N ASP A 509 -20.72 8.37 18.52
CA ASP A 509 -21.87 8.15 17.64
C ASP A 509 -21.70 6.89 16.78
N ILE A 510 -20.44 6.59 16.40
CA ILE A 510 -20.08 5.41 15.62
C ILE A 510 -19.87 4.20 16.52
N ALA A 511 -19.09 4.36 17.60
CA ALA A 511 -18.74 3.27 18.51
C ALA A 511 -19.96 2.62 19.17
N ASN A 512 -21.02 3.40 19.43
CA ASN A 512 -22.25 2.93 20.08
C ASN A 512 -23.23 2.21 19.14
N ILE A 513 -22.97 2.16 17.84
CA ILE A 513 -23.84 1.46 16.88
C ILE A 513 -23.77 -0.04 17.17
N ARG A 514 -24.92 -0.66 17.45
CA ARG A 514 -25.03 -2.11 17.64
C ARG A 514 -25.17 -2.82 16.30
N ARG A 515 -24.33 -3.83 16.06
CA ARG A 515 -24.42 -4.74 14.90
C ARG A 515 -25.17 -6.02 15.31
N PRO A 516 -25.95 -6.66 14.42
CA PRO A 516 -26.07 -6.40 12.99
C PRO A 516 -26.90 -5.14 12.67
N VAL A 517 -26.51 -4.46 11.59
CA VAL A 517 -27.20 -3.27 11.07
C VAL A 517 -27.98 -3.64 9.81
N TYR A 518 -29.24 -3.19 9.72
CA TYR A 518 -30.11 -3.39 8.57
C TYR A 518 -30.43 -2.04 7.90
N PRO A 519 -29.61 -1.59 6.94
CA PRO A 519 -29.72 -0.24 6.36
C PRO A 519 -31.02 0.00 5.58
N ASP A 520 -31.65 -1.08 5.12
CA ASP A 520 -32.88 -1.03 4.34
C ASP A 520 -34.15 -0.94 5.20
N SER A 521 -34.02 -1.01 6.53
CA SER A 521 -35.15 -0.85 7.45
C SER A 521 -35.58 0.62 7.52
N ILE A 522 -36.89 0.86 7.65
CA ILE A 522 -37.47 2.19 7.93
C ILE A 522 -36.87 2.82 9.21
N SER A 523 -36.34 1.99 10.12
CA SER A 523 -35.66 2.38 11.35
C SER A 523 -34.13 2.54 11.23
N ALA A 524 -33.56 2.48 10.02
CA ALA A 524 -32.12 2.59 9.83
C ALA A 524 -31.60 3.92 10.41
N SER A 525 -30.60 3.80 11.29
CA SER A 525 -29.99 4.95 11.97
C SER A 525 -29.49 5.97 10.93
N ARG A 526 -29.84 7.25 11.11
CA ARG A 526 -29.35 8.33 10.25
C ARG A 526 -27.83 8.42 10.26
N VAL A 527 -27.21 8.09 11.39
CA VAL A 527 -25.74 7.96 11.52
C VAL A 527 -25.22 6.91 10.54
N VAL A 528 -25.80 5.70 10.50
CA VAL A 528 -25.41 4.65 9.54
C VAL A 528 -25.59 5.12 8.10
N LYS A 529 -26.69 5.82 7.81
CA LYS A 529 -26.92 6.35 6.45
C LYS A 529 -25.82 7.34 6.05
N ASP A 530 -25.45 8.27 6.93
CA ASP A 530 -24.39 9.23 6.68
C ASP A 530 -23.03 8.53 6.48
N LEU A 531 -22.71 7.56 7.36
CA LEU A 531 -21.48 6.76 7.30
C LEU A 531 -21.31 5.99 5.98
N LEU A 532 -22.41 5.66 5.28
CA LEU A 532 -22.38 4.85 4.06
C LEU A 532 -22.67 5.64 2.77
N TRP A 533 -23.41 6.75 2.82
CA TRP A 533 -23.94 7.43 1.63
C TRP A 533 -23.61 8.91 1.51
N SER A 534 -23.15 9.57 2.58
CA SER A 534 -22.85 11.00 2.50
C SER A 534 -21.58 11.26 1.68
N ASP A 535 -21.50 12.47 1.10
CA ASP A 535 -20.36 12.91 0.29
C ASP A 535 -19.84 14.28 0.76
N PRO A 536 -18.56 14.60 0.57
CA PRO A 536 -18.12 15.99 0.57
C PRO A 536 -18.82 16.78 -0.55
N THR A 537 -18.98 18.09 -0.37
CA THR A 537 -19.50 19.00 -1.41
C THR A 537 -18.59 19.05 -2.65
N GLU A 538 -19.02 19.66 -3.74
CA GLU A 538 -18.29 19.60 -5.01
C GLU A 538 -16.90 20.25 -4.93
N ASN A 539 -16.69 21.22 -4.02
CA ASN A 539 -15.41 21.88 -3.80
C ASN A 539 -15.39 22.61 -2.44
N ASP A 540 -14.20 23.05 -2.02
CA ASP A 540 -13.95 23.74 -0.74
C ASP A 540 -14.65 25.11 -0.59
N SER A 541 -15.27 25.65 -1.64
CA SER A 541 -16.05 26.91 -1.54
C SER A 541 -17.48 26.69 -1.05
N VAL A 542 -17.96 25.43 -1.10
CA VAL A 542 -19.34 25.07 -0.76
C VAL A 542 -19.40 24.58 0.68
N LEU A 543 -19.84 25.45 1.58
CA LEU A 543 -19.91 25.21 3.03
C LEU A 543 -21.24 24.57 3.47
N GLY A 544 -21.24 24.02 4.69
CA GLY A 544 -22.40 23.52 5.40
C GLY A 544 -22.92 22.16 4.92
N ILE A 545 -24.10 21.79 5.39
CA ILE A 545 -24.82 20.58 4.96
C ILE A 545 -25.78 20.91 3.83
N ARG A 546 -25.83 20.07 2.80
CA ARG A 546 -26.73 20.20 1.64
C ARG A 546 -27.41 18.88 1.31
N ALA A 547 -28.55 18.95 0.62
CA ALA A 547 -29.15 17.76 0.04
C ALA A 547 -28.24 17.18 -1.06
N ASN A 548 -28.09 15.85 -1.08
CA ASN A 548 -27.29 15.14 -2.08
C ASN A 548 -28.18 14.56 -3.18
N THR A 549 -27.69 14.55 -4.42
CA THR A 549 -28.38 14.00 -5.58
C THR A 549 -28.55 12.47 -5.55
N ARG A 550 -27.87 11.76 -4.64
CA ARG A 550 -27.95 10.29 -4.51
C ARG A 550 -29.29 9.78 -3.97
N GLY A 551 -30.08 10.62 -3.32
CA GLY A 551 -31.41 10.22 -2.88
C GLY A 551 -31.92 10.93 -1.64
N LYS A 552 -33.19 10.68 -1.32
CA LYS A 552 -33.89 11.35 -0.22
C LYS A 552 -33.24 11.04 1.14
N GLY A 553 -32.84 12.10 1.84
CA GLY A 553 -32.22 12.02 3.16
C GLY A 553 -30.74 11.64 3.13
N VAL A 554 -30.09 11.69 1.96
CA VAL A 554 -28.63 11.68 1.83
C VAL A 554 -28.15 13.13 1.74
N VAL A 555 -27.01 13.42 2.36
CA VAL A 555 -26.48 14.78 2.44
C VAL A 555 -25.07 14.89 1.89
N SER A 556 -24.72 16.10 1.48
CA SER A 556 -23.36 16.52 1.20
C SER A 556 -22.87 17.47 2.30
N PHE A 557 -21.58 17.42 2.65
CA PHE A 557 -21.01 18.23 3.74
C PHE A 557 -19.78 19.04 3.29
N GLY A 558 -19.74 20.31 3.69
CA GLY A 558 -18.69 21.26 3.36
C GLY A 558 -17.39 21.06 4.16
N PRO A 559 -16.31 21.78 3.80
CA PRO A 559 -15.02 21.68 4.49
C PRO A 559 -15.06 22.24 5.91
N ASP A 560 -15.98 23.16 6.21
CA ASP A 560 -16.27 23.65 7.56
C ASP A 560 -16.73 22.51 8.47
N VAL A 561 -17.61 21.63 7.98
CA VAL A 561 -18.10 20.47 8.73
C VAL A 561 -16.97 19.48 9.02
N VAL A 562 -16.06 19.27 8.04
CA VAL A 562 -14.88 18.42 8.22
C VAL A 562 -13.96 18.99 9.29
N LYS A 563 -13.63 20.28 9.20
CA LYS A 563 -12.75 20.97 10.13
C LYS A 563 -13.30 20.92 11.56
N ASP A 564 -14.57 21.27 11.74
CA ASP A 564 -15.25 21.23 13.04
C ASP A 564 -15.25 19.82 13.64
N PHE A 565 -15.47 18.79 12.81
CA PHE A 565 -15.43 17.40 13.26
C PHE A 565 -14.03 16.99 13.69
N CYS A 566 -12.99 17.31 12.90
CA CYS A 566 -11.60 17.03 13.21
C CYS A 566 -11.17 17.68 14.54
N GLU A 567 -11.49 18.96 14.73
CA GLU A 567 -11.19 19.70 15.95
C GLU A 567 -11.91 19.11 17.18
N ARG A 568 -13.21 18.82 17.05
CA ARG A 568 -14.02 18.25 18.14
C ARG A 568 -13.51 16.88 18.58
N ASN A 569 -13.15 16.03 17.63
CA ASN A 569 -12.78 14.64 17.88
C ASN A 569 -11.27 14.41 18.01
N LYS A 570 -10.47 15.48 17.88
CA LYS A 570 -8.99 15.44 17.95
C LYS A 570 -8.36 14.49 16.94
N VAL A 571 -9.02 14.33 15.79
CA VAL A 571 -8.49 13.58 14.64
C VAL A 571 -7.90 14.57 13.64
N ASP A 572 -6.80 14.17 13.02
CA ASP A 572 -6.05 15.03 12.09
C ASP A 572 -6.63 14.95 10.67
N MET A 573 -7.27 13.83 10.31
CA MET A 573 -7.77 13.57 8.96
C MET A 573 -8.93 12.55 8.92
N ILE A 574 -9.78 12.68 7.90
CA ILE A 574 -10.78 11.69 7.48
C ILE A 574 -10.33 11.06 6.14
N ILE A 575 -10.39 9.74 6.03
CA ILE A 575 -10.16 9.01 4.77
C ILE A 575 -11.43 8.26 4.40
N ARG A 576 -11.90 8.43 3.17
CA ARG A 576 -13.16 7.84 2.71
C ARG A 576 -13.12 7.34 1.27
N ALA A 577 -14.16 6.64 0.80
CA ALA A 577 -14.22 6.04 -0.54
C ALA A 577 -15.44 6.50 -1.37
N HIS A 578 -16.28 5.61 -1.93
CA HIS A 578 -17.63 5.81 -2.52
C HIS A 578 -17.79 6.74 -3.75
N GLN A 579 -16.88 7.70 -3.95
CA GLN A 579 -16.88 8.63 -5.08
C GLN A 579 -15.72 8.31 -6.01
N CYS A 580 -16.04 8.06 -7.27
CA CYS A 580 -15.04 7.91 -8.32
C CYS A 580 -14.34 9.26 -8.55
N VAL A 581 -13.02 9.26 -8.41
CA VAL A 581 -12.13 10.40 -8.62
C VAL A 581 -11.10 10.05 -9.68
N LEU A 582 -10.79 10.99 -10.57
CA LEU A 582 -10.04 10.71 -11.80
C LEU A 582 -8.62 10.16 -11.53
N ASP A 583 -7.94 10.67 -10.52
CA ASP A 583 -6.58 10.24 -10.16
C ASP A 583 -6.57 9.07 -9.15
N GLY A 584 -7.71 8.45 -8.87
CA GLY A 584 -7.87 7.39 -7.88
C GLY A 584 -7.80 7.87 -6.43
N PHE A 585 -7.33 9.09 -6.16
CA PHE A 585 -7.50 9.76 -4.88
C PHE A 585 -7.70 11.27 -5.06
N GLU A 586 -8.33 11.94 -4.10
CA GLU A 586 -8.55 13.38 -4.13
C GLU A 586 -8.56 13.98 -2.72
N ARG A 587 -8.00 15.19 -2.57
CA ARG A 587 -7.98 15.95 -1.31
C ARG A 587 -9.15 16.92 -1.24
N PHE A 588 -9.69 17.10 -0.04
CA PHE A 588 -10.74 18.06 0.27
C PHE A 588 -10.48 18.71 1.64
N ALA A 589 -11.08 19.87 1.90
CA ALA A 589 -10.92 20.60 3.15
C ALA A 589 -9.45 20.84 3.50
N GLN A 590 -8.70 21.42 2.55
CA GLN A 590 -7.25 21.65 2.68
C GLN A 590 -6.43 20.38 2.99
N GLY A 591 -6.95 19.20 2.62
CA GLY A 591 -6.31 17.92 2.86
C GLY A 591 -6.66 17.26 4.19
N GLN A 592 -7.59 17.82 4.99
CA GLN A 592 -8.14 17.14 6.18
C GLN A 592 -9.11 16.02 5.81
N LEU A 593 -9.54 15.92 4.55
CA LEU A 593 -10.26 14.77 4.01
C LEU A 593 -9.60 14.26 2.73
N ILE A 594 -9.47 12.94 2.61
CA ILE A 594 -9.02 12.27 1.39
C ILE A 594 -10.08 11.26 0.93
N THR A 595 -10.50 11.37 -0.32
CA THR A 595 -11.28 10.34 -1.02
C THR A 595 -10.31 9.40 -1.74
N VAL A 596 -10.46 8.08 -1.61
CA VAL A 596 -9.68 7.05 -2.33
C VAL A 596 -10.62 6.09 -3.06
N PHE A 597 -10.26 5.74 -4.30
CA PHE A 597 -11.03 4.86 -5.17
C PHE A 597 -10.08 3.87 -5.84
N SER A 598 -10.26 2.57 -5.62
CA SER A 598 -9.27 1.54 -5.99
C SER A 598 -9.58 0.79 -7.29
N ALA A 599 -10.72 1.09 -7.94
CA ALA A 599 -11.15 0.48 -9.19
C ALA A 599 -10.81 1.37 -10.42
N PRO A 600 -9.72 1.08 -11.17
CA PRO A 600 -9.40 1.83 -12.39
C PRO A 600 -10.37 1.51 -13.52
N TYR A 601 -10.51 2.42 -14.47
CA TYR A 601 -11.38 2.26 -15.65
C TYR A 601 -12.84 1.89 -15.26
N TYR A 602 -13.38 2.60 -14.27
CA TYR A 602 -14.57 2.17 -13.55
C TYR A 602 -15.79 1.96 -14.47
N CYS A 603 -16.46 0.82 -14.27
CA CYS A 603 -17.58 0.32 -15.09
C CYS A 603 -17.28 0.26 -16.60
N GLY A 604 -16.01 0.21 -17.00
CA GLY A 604 -15.62 0.21 -18.41
C GLY A 604 -15.87 1.54 -19.15
N LYS A 605 -16.17 2.62 -18.42
CA LYS A 605 -16.65 3.90 -19.00
C LYS A 605 -15.83 5.10 -18.54
N ILE A 606 -15.38 5.10 -17.28
CA ILE A 606 -14.69 6.24 -16.68
C ILE A 606 -13.20 5.97 -16.73
N ASN A 607 -12.42 6.82 -17.39
CA ASN A 607 -10.97 6.64 -17.52
C ASN A 607 -10.18 7.08 -16.27
N ASN A 608 -10.65 6.71 -15.08
CA ASN A 608 -9.99 7.01 -13.81
C ASN A 608 -8.84 6.03 -13.53
N ALA A 609 -7.83 6.50 -12.81
CA ALA A 609 -6.87 5.63 -12.12
C ALA A 609 -7.52 4.98 -10.89
N GLY A 610 -6.96 3.86 -10.45
CA GLY A 610 -7.21 3.28 -9.14
C GLY A 610 -6.07 3.66 -8.20
N ALA A 611 -6.35 3.92 -6.93
CA ALA A 611 -5.30 4.18 -5.94
C ALA A 611 -5.53 3.44 -4.63
N ILE A 612 -4.46 3.27 -3.87
CA ILE A 612 -4.47 2.91 -2.45
C ILE A 612 -3.67 3.97 -1.67
N LEU A 613 -3.91 4.07 -0.37
CA LEU A 613 -3.13 4.93 0.51
C LEU A 613 -2.27 4.08 1.43
N VAL A 614 -0.96 4.33 1.46
CA VAL A 614 -0.03 3.68 2.39
C VAL A 614 0.28 4.66 3.51
N ILE A 615 -0.03 4.26 4.75
CA ILE A 615 0.25 5.06 5.94
C ILE A 615 1.45 4.48 6.65
N GLY A 616 2.53 5.27 6.73
CA GLY A 616 3.74 4.94 7.48
C GLY A 616 3.55 5.04 8.99
N ARG A 617 4.53 4.55 9.77
CA ARG A 617 4.53 4.68 11.25
C ARG A 617 4.61 6.12 11.75
N ASP A 618 5.09 7.01 10.89
CA ASP A 618 5.12 8.46 11.07
C ASP A 618 3.80 9.15 10.67
N LEU A 619 2.77 8.35 10.34
CA LEU A 619 1.47 8.79 9.83
C LEU A 619 1.54 9.54 8.49
N MET A 620 2.66 9.44 7.77
CA MET A 620 2.76 9.97 6.42
C MET A 620 1.87 9.16 5.47
N VAL A 621 0.95 9.85 4.80
CA VAL A 621 0.03 9.26 3.82
C VAL A 621 0.64 9.34 2.42
N VAL A 622 0.92 8.19 1.81
CA VAL A 622 1.51 8.08 0.48
C VAL A 622 0.53 7.39 -0.47
N PRO A 623 -0.03 8.11 -1.47
CA PRO A 623 -0.87 7.50 -2.49
C PRO A 623 -0.04 6.64 -3.46
N LYS A 624 -0.61 5.51 -3.87
CA LYS A 624 -0.02 4.55 -4.80
C LYS A 624 -1.06 4.20 -5.87
N LEU A 625 -0.73 4.36 -7.14
CA LEU A 625 -1.70 4.37 -8.24
C LEU A 625 -1.51 3.20 -9.21
N ILE A 626 -2.60 2.74 -9.81
CA ILE A 626 -2.58 1.93 -11.03
C ILE A 626 -3.44 2.62 -12.08
N HIS A 627 -2.99 2.55 -13.34
CA HIS A 627 -3.73 3.13 -14.46
C HIS A 627 -4.57 2.05 -15.17
N PRO A 628 -5.63 2.45 -15.89
CA PRO A 628 -6.35 1.58 -16.82
C PRO A 628 -5.40 0.78 -17.72
N LEU A 629 -5.70 -0.50 -17.93
CA LEU A 629 -4.99 -1.29 -18.93
C LEU A 629 -5.38 -0.79 -20.33
N PRO A 630 -4.45 -0.83 -21.31
CA PRO A 630 -4.81 -0.53 -22.69
C PRO A 630 -5.89 -1.51 -23.17
N PRO A 631 -6.82 -1.07 -24.04
CA PRO A 631 -7.84 -1.95 -24.58
C PRO A 631 -7.19 -3.12 -25.34
N PRO A 632 -7.75 -4.34 -25.26
CA PRO A 632 -7.19 -5.50 -25.93
C PRO A 632 -7.11 -5.26 -27.45
N ILE A 633 -5.98 -5.65 -28.05
CA ILE A 633 -5.65 -5.41 -29.47
C ILE A 633 -6.51 -6.29 -30.41
N SER A 634 -7.29 -7.24 -29.88
CA SER A 634 -8.25 -8.05 -30.63
C SER A 634 -9.58 -8.13 -29.87
N PRO A 635 -10.74 -7.91 -30.52
CA PRO A 635 -12.03 -8.24 -29.92
C PRO A 635 -12.08 -9.76 -29.74
N SER A 636 -12.15 -10.24 -28.49
CA SER A 636 -12.38 -11.65 -28.22
C SER A 636 -13.79 -12.03 -28.71
N GLU A 637 -13.89 -13.02 -29.59
CA GLU A 637 -15.14 -13.56 -30.16
C GLU A 637 -16.01 -14.35 -29.15
N ASN A 638 -16.03 -13.99 -27.87
CA ASN A 638 -16.93 -14.61 -26.89
C ASN A 638 -18.27 -13.86 -26.85
N SER A 639 -19.28 -14.42 -27.51
CA SER A 639 -20.65 -13.87 -27.57
C SER A 639 -21.32 -13.66 -26.20
N LEU A 640 -20.92 -14.41 -25.18
CA LEU A 640 -21.42 -14.28 -23.80
C LEU A 640 -20.69 -13.19 -23.00
N ASP A 641 -19.43 -12.88 -23.31
CA ASP A 641 -18.71 -11.76 -22.69
C ASP A 641 -19.31 -10.42 -23.14
N ASN A 642 -19.77 -10.34 -24.39
CA ASN A 642 -20.47 -9.18 -24.92
C ASN A 642 -21.84 -8.96 -24.25
N ALA A 643 -22.59 -10.03 -23.94
CA ALA A 643 -23.90 -9.92 -23.30
C ALA A 643 -23.84 -9.38 -21.85
N TRP A 644 -22.79 -9.73 -21.10
CA TRP A 644 -22.56 -9.16 -19.77
C TRP A 644 -22.06 -7.71 -19.82
N VAL A 645 -21.22 -7.37 -20.79
CA VAL A 645 -20.80 -5.98 -21.06
C VAL A 645 -22.00 -5.12 -21.45
N GLU A 646 -22.95 -5.65 -22.23
CA GLU A 646 -24.21 -4.99 -22.55
C GLU A 646 -25.08 -4.78 -21.30
N LEU A 647 -25.23 -5.79 -20.43
CA LEU A 647 -25.97 -5.69 -19.16
C LEU A 647 -25.35 -4.73 -18.13
N GLU A 648 -24.01 -4.54 -18.15
CA GLU A 648 -23.29 -3.51 -17.40
C GLU A 648 -23.41 -2.12 -18.05
N SER A 649 -23.48 -2.06 -19.38
CA SER A 649 -23.62 -0.81 -20.14
C SER A 649 -24.95 -0.10 -19.87
N GLU A 650 -26.00 -0.83 -19.49
CA GLU A 650 -27.30 -0.27 -19.10
C GLU A 650 -27.36 0.28 -17.67
N ARG A 651 -26.35 0.04 -16.83
CA ARG A 651 -26.35 0.49 -15.42
C ARG A 651 -25.57 1.81 -15.26
N PRO A 652 -26.16 2.84 -14.64
CA PRO A 652 -25.48 4.12 -14.49
C PRO A 652 -24.33 4.01 -13.47
N PRO A 653 -23.10 4.43 -13.83
CA PRO A 653 -21.99 4.48 -12.88
C PRO A 653 -22.26 5.53 -11.81
N THR A 654 -21.54 5.43 -10.69
CA THR A 654 -21.46 6.54 -9.73
C THR A 654 -20.83 7.74 -10.45
N PRO A 655 -21.48 8.93 -10.43
CA PRO A 655 -20.94 10.09 -11.13
C PRO A 655 -19.53 10.44 -10.68
N VAL A 656 -18.68 10.86 -11.62
CA VAL A 656 -17.37 11.43 -11.29
C VAL A 656 -17.59 12.72 -10.51
N ARG A 657 -16.84 12.90 -9.41
CA ARG A 657 -16.94 14.12 -8.61
C ARG A 657 -16.70 15.36 -9.49
N GLY A 658 -17.61 16.33 -9.42
CA GLY A 658 -17.54 17.58 -10.17
C GLY A 658 -18.08 17.54 -11.62
N GLN A 659 -18.51 16.38 -12.15
CA GLN A 659 -19.19 16.30 -13.45
C GLN A 659 -20.70 16.12 -13.29
N ARG A 660 -21.50 16.95 -13.96
CA ARG A 660 -22.96 16.78 -14.06
C ARG A 660 -23.27 15.59 -14.97
N ASN A 661 -24.22 14.75 -14.57
CA ASN A 661 -24.78 13.70 -15.41
C ASN A 661 -25.43 14.31 -16.66
N THR A 662 -24.80 14.18 -17.82
CA THR A 662 -25.42 14.54 -19.12
C THR A 662 -26.44 13.49 -19.58
N ALA A 663 -26.49 12.32 -18.93
CA ALA A 663 -27.34 11.19 -19.34
C ALA A 663 -28.84 11.35 -19.02
N PHE A 664 -29.28 12.45 -18.42
CA PHE A 664 -30.70 12.68 -18.07
C PHE A 664 -31.35 13.89 -18.78
N GLU A 665 -30.64 14.62 -19.65
CA GLU A 665 -31.20 15.79 -20.37
C GLU A 665 -31.59 15.51 -21.84
N GLU A 666 -31.22 14.38 -22.44
CA GLU A 666 -31.56 14.09 -23.85
C GLU A 666 -32.93 13.39 -24.06
N GLY A 667 -33.76 13.30 -23.02
CA GLY A 667 -35.07 12.63 -23.08
C GLY A 667 -36.31 13.55 -23.16
N SER A 668 -36.17 14.87 -23.17
CA SER A 668 -37.31 15.80 -23.04
C SER A 668 -37.42 16.86 -24.15
N THR A 669 -36.96 16.55 -25.36
CA THR A 669 -37.34 17.31 -26.57
C THR A 669 -37.50 16.40 -27.79
N SER A 670 -38.63 15.71 -27.87
CA SER A 670 -39.39 15.47 -29.12
C SER A 670 -40.75 14.87 -28.79
#